data_AF-A0A5B6X0T1-F1
#
_entry.id   AF-A0A5B6X0T1-F1
#
_cell.length_a   1.000
_cell.length_b   1.000
_cell.length_c   1.000
_cell.angle_alpha   90.00
_cell.angle_beta   90.00
_cell.angle_gamma   90.00
#
_symmetry.space_group_name_H-M   'P 1'
#
loop_
_entity.id
_entity.type
_entity.pdbx_description
1 polymer ?
#
loop_
_entity_poly.entity_id
_entity_poly.type
_entity_poly.pdbx_seq_one_letter_code
_entity_poly.pdbx_strand_id
1 'polypeptide(L)'
;MAYSLFSLRFFLLLFLYQPLFSMANLHKSKNMILRSNHRSHLNTIPFNDNSSTVYFEVTKPIKLPNTKPCSYHVLHHDFGFTYGRPPVVVNYTPPACHSQKFTKIVLEWKATCKGTQFDRIFGVWLSGVELLRGCTAEPTPKGIIWSVEKDITRYNSLLLKNQTQTLAVFLGNIVDQTYTGVYHVNLTFHFYPVECNVMINNDENKISLNNLASNYYSKADLILPISQDRPLNDGLWFEVRNSNETKSKQFQIPENVYRAVLEVYISFHENDEFWYGNFQNDYIAANNLSDTPGNGPFREVVIYLDGEVVGAVWPFTVIYTGGINPSFWTPITGISSFNLPSYDIEITPFLGNMLDGKPHTLGFSVTNALNVWFIDANLHLWLDTRKAKTEGGLVEFSNKAANVYEKSDFKGLNGTFLTNSKRLISSTGWIKSSYGNITTHSIQEFRYNNSLQVAKDGDFQVVDQMIHFNDRVYTKMPFHHVHVEESFKTFHLNFYADFTVQGEGSFIFVSNVTLGFNENKYKHGGWDFFISFLRNTQKAQSVIEVKNYSTTKRLRGTKQGFSCLLEISLLMMIMMVMGKGRDGVVVESNEQRSKKKKKNGGSRWCEGEEDDLHQANLHHSKTFKSSLFSQSSANETISPTLFFEVTKPINLPTTKPCSLTVLQHDFGFTYGKPPVLANYNFPSDCPFQEVSKIVLEWNATCKGRQFDRIFGVWLSGVELLRSCTAEPRPNGIFWSVKKDITRYSSLLLSNDTQTFAVYLGNIVDKTYTGVYHVNVTLYFYPAVEKPVLSKEKWGDFGSEVDSKADLIIPFSRDMPLNDGLWYEIENATDVKVKEFVIPQNVYRAVLEVYVSFHENDEFWYGNLPNEYIAANNLTDVAGNGPFREVVVSLDGEIIGAVWPFTVVYTGGINPLLWRPISAIGSFDLPTYDIEITPFLGNLLNGKPHKLSFSVTNALNVWYIDANLHLWLDSKSAKTEGKLLQYDIVPLSVTSVVDFKGLNGTFVTNTTRFISSTGWVKSSYGIVTTKSIQDLSYSNSMVINGNLQIINQTIHFNDSVYADIPAPNAVSKKSLKRFLFYLYSDDIDQGNGTTFSVSNVTLGFDEKKFNDADAGSPSSSLWNLQKGKGVMVVKDNLVVSGVASTQQSYNYEDGNFCYSRNISSSNYTILYDEVRNKCDKRAKSHFRYGLSRWWPFPARRAFLASHVTDPNGNQ
;
A
#
# COMPACT_ATOMS: atom_id res chain seq x y z
N MET A 1 -41.98 9.50 29.80
CA MET A 1 -42.31 9.94 28.44
C MET A 1 -41.28 10.98 28.02
N ALA A 2 -40.88 10.99 26.74
CA ALA A 2 -39.75 11.75 26.13
C ALA A 2 -38.35 11.11 26.23
N TYR A 3 -38.24 9.84 25.82
CA TYR A 3 -36.97 9.22 25.36
C TYR A 3 -37.28 8.47 24.04
N SER A 4 -37.58 9.19 22.96
CA SER A 4 -37.87 8.56 21.66
C SER A 4 -37.56 9.43 20.43
N LEU A 5 -36.56 10.32 20.49
CA LEU A 5 -36.18 11.14 19.32
C LEU A 5 -34.68 11.16 18.99
N PHE A 6 -33.86 10.38 19.69
CA PHE A 6 -32.43 10.24 19.36
C PHE A 6 -32.10 9.09 18.38
N SER A 7 -33.10 8.28 17.99
CA SER A 7 -32.92 7.13 17.09
C SER A 7 -33.11 7.45 15.59
N LEU A 8 -33.55 8.66 15.21
CA LEU A 8 -33.88 8.98 13.81
C LEU A 8 -32.91 9.95 13.11
N ARG A 9 -31.92 10.51 13.81
CA ARG A 9 -30.90 11.40 13.19
C ARG A 9 -29.59 10.70 12.84
N PHE A 10 -29.41 9.43 13.23
CA PHE A 10 -28.29 8.60 12.81
C PHE A 10 -28.56 7.89 11.45
N PHE A 11 -29.82 7.82 11.02
CA PHE A 11 -30.21 7.16 9.76
C PHE A 11 -30.19 8.08 8.51
N LEU A 12 -30.01 9.40 8.67
CA LEU A 12 -30.12 10.36 7.55
C LEU A 12 -28.78 10.91 7.01
N LEU A 13 -27.63 10.60 7.63
CA LEU A 13 -26.30 11.04 7.15
C LEU A 13 -25.53 9.97 6.34
N LEU A 14 -26.10 8.78 6.16
CA LEU A 14 -25.51 7.68 5.38
C LEU A 14 -25.97 7.61 3.91
N PHE A 15 -26.86 8.50 3.47
CA PHE A 15 -27.34 8.55 2.08
C PHE A 15 -26.70 9.64 1.19
N LEU A 16 -25.71 10.40 1.67
CA LEU A 16 -25.06 11.49 0.91
C LEU A 16 -23.64 11.19 0.38
N TYR A 17 -23.20 9.94 0.39
CA TYR A 17 -22.01 9.48 -0.34
C TYR A 17 -22.37 8.36 -1.32
N GLN A 18 -23.13 8.71 -2.35
CA GLN A 18 -23.05 8.02 -3.64
C GLN A 18 -22.18 8.86 -4.57
N PRO A 19 -21.07 8.34 -5.13
CA PRO A 19 -20.48 8.98 -6.29
C PRO A 19 -21.44 8.76 -7.46
N LEU A 20 -22.14 9.83 -7.84
CA LEU A 20 -22.69 9.98 -9.18
C LEU A 20 -21.50 10.09 -10.13
N PHE A 21 -21.13 8.98 -10.78
CA PHE A 21 -20.40 9.05 -12.05
C PHE A 21 -21.31 8.62 -13.19
N SER A 22 -21.46 9.61 -14.07
CA SER A 22 -22.05 9.65 -15.39
C SER A 22 -21.96 8.33 -16.18
N MET A 23 -23.12 7.86 -16.63
CA MET A 23 -23.21 7.18 -17.92
C MET A 23 -22.83 8.19 -19.01
N ALA A 24 -21.60 8.12 -19.51
CA ALA A 24 -21.20 8.79 -20.73
C ALA A 24 -20.60 7.76 -21.70
N ASN A 25 -21.46 7.35 -22.64
CA ASN A 25 -21.15 6.87 -23.99
C ASN A 25 -19.97 5.90 -24.16
N LEU A 26 -20.33 4.61 -24.07
CA LEU A 26 -19.63 3.50 -24.69
C LEU A 26 -19.74 3.58 -26.24
N HIS A 27 -19.17 4.61 -26.87
CA HIS A 27 -19.11 4.71 -28.33
C HIS A 27 -17.86 5.48 -28.78
N LYS A 28 -16.71 4.78 -28.74
CA LYS A 28 -15.58 4.83 -29.71
C LYS A 28 -14.34 4.17 -29.11
N SER A 29 -14.40 2.85 -28.96
CA SER A 29 -13.20 2.00 -28.93
C SER A 29 -12.99 1.47 -30.35
N LYS A 30 -12.36 2.28 -31.20
CA LYS A 30 -11.72 1.79 -32.43
C LYS A 30 -10.31 2.36 -32.46
N ASN A 31 -9.34 1.44 -32.60
CA ASN A 31 -7.90 1.63 -32.79
C ASN A 31 -7.03 1.72 -31.52
N MET A 32 -6.94 0.61 -30.79
CA MET A 32 -5.64 0.18 -30.22
C MET A 32 -5.35 -1.24 -30.72
N ILE A 33 -5.06 -1.36 -32.02
CA ILE A 33 -4.30 -2.48 -32.55
C ILE A 33 -2.83 -2.08 -32.39
N LEU A 34 -2.23 -2.42 -31.24
CA LEU A 34 -0.78 -2.51 -31.13
C LEU A 34 -0.37 -3.78 -31.89
N ARG A 35 -0.06 -3.62 -33.19
CA ARG A 35 0.68 -4.63 -33.95
C ARG A 35 2.05 -4.76 -33.29
N SER A 36 2.26 -5.83 -32.51
CA SER A 36 3.56 -6.22 -32.00
C SER A 36 4.43 -6.79 -33.13
N ASN A 37 5.10 -5.91 -33.88
CA ASN A 37 6.27 -6.31 -34.66
C ASN A 37 7.52 -6.08 -33.81
N HIS A 38 7.69 -6.87 -32.76
CA HIS A 38 8.99 -7.07 -32.12
C HIS A 38 9.23 -8.57 -31.96
N ARG A 39 9.80 -9.18 -33.00
CA ARG A 39 10.72 -10.31 -32.83
C ARG A 39 11.98 -9.75 -32.18
N SER A 40 12.01 -9.71 -30.85
CA SER A 40 13.26 -9.53 -30.09
C SER A 40 13.71 -10.90 -29.60
N HIS A 41 14.88 -11.33 -30.08
CA HIS A 41 15.58 -12.50 -29.57
C HIS A 41 15.72 -12.40 -28.04
N LEU A 42 15.02 -13.29 -27.32
CA LEU A 42 15.25 -13.55 -25.91
C LEU A 42 16.57 -14.31 -25.79
N ASN A 43 17.63 -13.63 -25.34
CA ASN A 43 18.84 -14.29 -24.90
C ASN A 43 18.53 -15.03 -23.59
N THR A 44 18.53 -16.35 -23.66
CA THR A 44 18.44 -17.26 -22.51
C THR A 44 19.67 -17.08 -21.62
N ILE A 45 19.48 -16.64 -20.38
CA ILE A 45 20.50 -16.68 -19.33
C ILE A 45 20.69 -18.16 -18.93
N PRO A 46 21.93 -18.72 -18.90
CA PRO A 46 22.15 -20.10 -18.48
C PRO A 46 21.93 -20.22 -16.97
N PHE A 47 20.86 -20.88 -16.54
CA PHE A 47 20.65 -21.22 -15.12
C PHE A 47 21.50 -22.46 -14.76
N ASN A 48 22.24 -22.34 -13.66
CA ASN A 48 23.09 -23.38 -13.08
C ASN A 48 22.32 -24.71 -12.87
N ASP A 49 22.88 -25.84 -13.30
CA ASP A 49 22.08 -26.97 -13.79
C ASP A 49 21.68 -28.04 -12.75
N ASN A 50 21.94 -27.85 -11.44
CA ASN A 50 21.85 -28.96 -10.46
C ASN A 50 21.09 -28.71 -9.12
N SER A 51 20.46 -27.55 -8.86
CA SER A 51 19.76 -27.28 -7.59
C SER A 51 18.23 -27.25 -7.73
N SER A 52 17.50 -27.80 -6.74
CA SER A 52 16.03 -27.70 -6.66
C SER A 52 15.56 -26.23 -6.63
N THR A 53 14.45 -25.93 -7.30
CA THR A 53 13.87 -24.58 -7.32
C THR A 53 13.08 -24.31 -6.03
N VAL A 54 13.37 -23.20 -5.35
CA VAL A 54 12.60 -22.78 -4.17
C VAL A 54 11.39 -21.98 -4.62
N TYR A 55 10.18 -22.46 -4.33
CA TYR A 55 8.93 -21.74 -4.56
C TYR A 55 8.50 -21.03 -3.29
N PHE A 56 7.93 -19.84 -3.42
CA PHE A 56 7.43 -19.06 -2.28
C PHE A 56 6.22 -18.20 -2.65
N GLU A 57 5.40 -17.92 -1.64
CA GLU A 57 4.28 -16.97 -1.72
C GLU A 57 4.65 -15.68 -0.98
N VAL A 58 4.42 -14.52 -1.59
CA VAL A 58 4.61 -13.23 -0.93
C VAL A 58 3.44 -12.98 0.03
N THR A 59 3.68 -13.19 1.33
CA THR A 59 2.67 -13.04 2.39
C THR A 59 3.11 -12.04 3.46
N LYS A 60 2.16 -11.62 4.31
CA LYS A 60 2.46 -10.83 5.50
C LYS A 60 3.34 -11.66 6.44
N PRO A 61 4.54 -11.18 6.84
CA PRO A 61 5.40 -11.89 7.77
C PRO A 61 4.70 -12.14 9.12
N ILE A 62 4.94 -13.32 9.70
CA ILE A 62 4.48 -13.64 11.06
C ILE A 62 5.47 -13.03 12.05
N LYS A 63 5.01 -12.10 12.89
CA LYS A 63 5.82 -11.60 14.02
C LYS A 63 5.98 -12.71 15.05
N LEU A 64 7.19 -13.24 15.18
CA LEU A 64 7.56 -14.27 16.14
C LEU A 64 8.09 -13.63 17.44
N PRO A 65 7.80 -14.20 18.62
CA PRO A 65 8.48 -13.84 19.87
C PRO A 65 9.97 -14.17 19.82
N ASN A 66 10.77 -13.48 20.65
CA ASN A 66 12.21 -13.73 20.76
C ASN A 66 12.54 -15.00 21.57
N THR A 67 11.54 -15.72 22.08
CA THR A 67 11.72 -16.99 22.79
C THR A 67 12.07 -18.12 21.82
N LYS A 68 12.91 -19.05 22.28
CA LYS A 68 13.18 -20.27 21.50
C LYS A 68 11.91 -21.11 21.43
N PRO A 69 11.42 -21.48 20.24
CA PRO A 69 10.22 -22.30 20.14
C PRO A 69 10.48 -23.71 20.64
N CYS A 70 9.48 -24.28 21.29
CA CYS A 70 9.32 -25.72 21.43
C CYS A 70 8.75 -26.25 20.11
N SER A 71 9.59 -26.83 19.26
CA SER A 71 9.19 -27.38 17.96
C SER A 71 8.76 -28.83 18.10
N TYR A 72 7.55 -29.14 17.64
CA TYR A 72 6.96 -30.48 17.67
C TYR A 72 6.67 -30.94 16.24
N HIS A 73 7.46 -31.89 15.76
CA HIS A 73 7.28 -32.48 14.43
C HIS A 73 6.12 -33.48 14.46
N VAL A 74 5.06 -33.20 13.70
CA VAL A 74 3.78 -33.91 13.79
C VAL A 74 3.64 -35.00 12.74
N LEU A 75 4.13 -34.75 11.52
CA LEU A 75 4.00 -35.69 10.40
C LEU A 75 5.19 -35.56 9.45
N HIS A 76 5.76 -36.71 9.08
CA HIS A 76 6.56 -36.87 7.86
C HIS A 76 5.83 -37.90 6.98
N HIS A 77 5.53 -37.56 5.73
CA HIS A 77 4.83 -38.48 4.83
C HIS A 77 5.13 -38.22 3.36
N ASP A 78 5.14 -39.31 2.59
CA ASP A 78 5.31 -39.31 1.14
C ASP A 78 3.96 -39.50 0.44
N PHE A 79 3.42 -38.42 -0.11
CA PHE A 79 2.15 -38.44 -0.84
C PHE A 79 2.39 -38.83 -2.30
N GLY A 80 2.38 -40.14 -2.58
CA GLY A 80 2.49 -40.70 -3.93
C GLY A 80 1.13 -41.14 -4.50
N PHE A 81 0.60 -42.26 -4.00
CA PHE A 81 -0.64 -42.89 -4.47
C PHE A 81 -1.81 -42.62 -3.52
N THR A 82 -2.10 -41.35 -3.25
CA THR A 82 -3.05 -40.92 -2.20
C THR A 82 -4.36 -40.37 -2.75
N TYR A 83 -4.46 -40.14 -4.05
CA TYR A 83 -5.71 -39.74 -4.69
C TYR A 83 -6.78 -40.81 -4.54
N GLY A 84 -8.02 -40.39 -4.24
CA GLY A 84 -9.11 -41.33 -4.01
C GLY A 84 -8.90 -42.19 -2.75
N ARG A 85 -8.07 -41.76 -1.79
CA ARG A 85 -7.87 -42.44 -0.51
C ARG A 85 -8.21 -41.51 0.66
N PRO A 86 -8.59 -42.06 1.82
CA PRO A 86 -8.77 -41.26 3.01
C PRO A 86 -7.48 -40.51 3.41
N PRO A 87 -7.60 -39.38 4.11
CA PRO A 87 -6.49 -38.60 4.67
C PRO A 87 -5.59 -39.45 5.57
N VAL A 88 -4.31 -39.07 5.60
CA VAL A 88 -3.34 -39.64 6.52
C VAL A 88 -3.65 -39.14 7.92
N VAL A 89 -3.80 -40.06 8.88
CA VAL A 89 -4.12 -39.72 10.28
C VAL A 89 -2.95 -40.05 11.20
N VAL A 90 -2.66 -39.14 12.12
CA VAL A 90 -1.66 -39.33 13.18
C VAL A 90 -2.21 -38.86 14.52
N ASN A 91 -1.74 -39.48 15.60
CA ASN A 91 -2.09 -39.05 16.95
C ASN A 91 -1.31 -37.78 17.31
N TYR A 92 -2.03 -36.72 17.59
CA TYR A 92 -1.50 -35.49 18.16
C TYR A 92 -1.73 -35.49 19.66
N THR A 93 -0.65 -35.52 20.42
CA THR A 93 -0.68 -35.15 21.83
C THR A 93 0.16 -33.88 21.97
N PRO A 94 -0.32 -32.88 22.70
CA PRO A 94 0.46 -31.66 22.87
C PRO A 94 1.87 -31.97 23.48
N PRO A 95 2.96 -31.27 23.06
CA PRO A 95 4.35 -31.53 23.49
C PRO A 95 4.70 -31.13 24.94
N ALA A 96 5.45 -31.96 25.68
CA ALA A 96 5.77 -31.81 27.12
C ALA A 96 6.27 -30.44 27.65
N CYS A 97 6.63 -29.49 26.77
CA CYS A 97 6.80 -28.07 27.10
C CYS A 97 5.52 -27.35 27.58
N HIS A 98 4.39 -28.06 27.74
CA HIS A 98 3.11 -27.58 28.29
C HIS A 98 3.14 -26.83 29.61
N SER A 99 4.20 -26.96 30.40
CA SER A 99 4.32 -26.19 31.65
C SER A 99 4.48 -24.68 31.43
N GLN A 100 4.65 -24.23 30.17
CA GLN A 100 4.81 -22.83 29.80
C GLN A 100 3.56 -22.26 29.11
N LYS A 101 3.14 -21.05 29.48
CA LYS A 101 2.12 -20.29 28.71
C LYS A 101 2.74 -19.88 27.35
N PHE A 102 1.99 -20.02 26.26
CA PHE A 102 2.44 -19.70 24.90
C PHE A 102 1.77 -18.42 24.34
N THR A 103 2.58 -17.52 23.79
CA THR A 103 2.10 -16.27 23.13
C THR A 103 1.77 -16.49 21.67
N LYS A 104 2.53 -17.36 20.99
CA LYS A 104 2.39 -17.62 19.55
C LYS A 104 2.54 -19.11 19.27
N ILE A 105 1.72 -19.64 18.37
CA ILE A 105 1.86 -21.00 17.84
C ILE A 105 1.83 -20.91 16.31
N VAL A 106 2.87 -21.45 15.66
CA VAL A 106 3.04 -21.40 14.21
C VAL A 106 3.06 -22.82 13.65
N LEU A 107 2.27 -23.05 12.62
CA LEU A 107 2.32 -24.25 11.80
C LEU A 107 3.31 -24.01 10.67
N GLU A 108 4.28 -24.91 10.52
CA GLU A 108 5.21 -24.97 9.39
C GLU A 108 4.93 -26.22 8.56
N TRP A 109 4.58 -26.02 7.29
CA TRP A 109 4.53 -27.05 6.26
C TRP A 109 5.78 -26.90 5.39
N LYS A 110 6.57 -27.95 5.21
CA LYS A 110 7.70 -28.01 4.27
C LYS A 110 7.49 -29.16 3.32
N ALA A 111 7.61 -28.91 2.03
CA ALA A 111 7.44 -29.95 1.02
C ALA A 111 8.49 -29.89 -0.07
N THR A 112 8.85 -31.07 -0.58
CA THR A 112 9.68 -31.22 -1.76
C THR A 112 9.01 -32.16 -2.75
N CYS A 113 9.25 -31.96 -4.04
CA CYS A 113 8.73 -32.85 -5.08
C CYS A 113 9.65 -32.78 -6.29
N LYS A 114 9.86 -33.90 -6.97
CA LYS A 114 10.67 -33.99 -8.19
C LYS A 114 9.98 -34.86 -9.21
N GLY A 115 9.94 -34.40 -10.45
CA GLY A 115 9.24 -35.07 -11.55
C GLY A 115 8.17 -34.17 -12.14
N THR A 116 7.16 -34.79 -12.74
CA THR A 116 6.03 -34.10 -13.37
C THR A 116 4.79 -34.25 -12.51
N GLN A 117 4.13 -33.14 -12.17
CA GLN A 117 2.84 -33.11 -11.48
C GLN A 117 2.14 -31.77 -11.75
N PHE A 118 0.82 -31.73 -11.57
CA PHE A 118 0.05 -30.48 -11.58
C PHE A 118 -0.21 -29.96 -10.18
N ASP A 119 -0.84 -28.80 -10.11
CA ASP A 119 -1.31 -28.20 -8.89
C ASP A 119 -2.42 -29.06 -8.24
N ARG A 120 -2.34 -29.24 -6.92
CA ARG A 120 -3.24 -30.08 -6.12
C ARG A 120 -3.64 -29.36 -4.86
N ILE A 121 -4.91 -29.48 -4.47
CA ILE A 121 -5.36 -28.99 -3.17
C ILE A 121 -4.91 -29.92 -2.04
N PHE A 122 -4.56 -29.34 -0.90
CA PHE A 122 -4.26 -30.08 0.33
C PHE A 122 -4.89 -29.38 1.55
N GLY A 123 -5.08 -30.15 2.63
CA GLY A 123 -5.70 -29.68 3.87
C GLY A 123 -5.11 -30.36 5.11
N VAL A 124 -5.13 -29.65 6.24
CA VAL A 124 -4.69 -30.12 7.56
C VAL A 124 -5.79 -29.85 8.58
N TRP A 125 -6.23 -30.88 9.29
CA TRP A 125 -7.24 -30.80 10.35
C TRP A 125 -6.72 -31.36 11.67
N LEU A 126 -7.16 -30.78 12.78
CA LEU A 126 -6.97 -31.32 14.13
C LEU A 126 -8.33 -31.57 14.76
N SER A 127 -8.66 -32.82 15.10
CA SER A 127 -9.99 -33.22 15.60
C SER A 127 -11.14 -32.72 14.71
N GLY A 128 -10.93 -32.69 13.39
CA GLY A 128 -11.90 -32.18 12.40
C GLY A 128 -11.88 -30.66 12.18
N VAL A 129 -11.15 -29.88 12.99
CA VAL A 129 -11.03 -28.42 12.81
C VAL A 129 -9.95 -28.13 11.77
N GLU A 130 -10.29 -27.43 10.69
CA GLU A 130 -9.33 -27.13 9.62
C GLU A 130 -8.34 -26.03 10.06
N LEU A 131 -7.05 -26.32 9.94
CA LEU A 131 -5.97 -25.42 10.34
C LEU A 131 -5.29 -24.76 9.13
N LEU A 132 -5.16 -25.47 8.02
CA LEU A 132 -4.48 -25.01 6.81
C LEU A 132 -5.15 -25.63 5.57
N ARG A 133 -5.39 -24.78 4.56
CA ARG A 133 -5.75 -25.17 3.19
C ARG A 133 -4.79 -24.51 2.23
N GLY A 134 -4.31 -25.23 1.23
CA GLY A 134 -3.38 -24.71 0.25
C GLY A 134 -3.39 -25.49 -1.06
N CYS A 135 -2.68 -24.97 -2.04
CA CYS A 135 -2.40 -25.63 -3.30
C CYS A 135 -0.89 -25.92 -3.42
N THR A 136 -0.52 -27.07 -3.98
CA THR A 136 0.88 -27.46 -4.17
C THR A 136 1.57 -26.62 -5.24
N ALA A 137 2.88 -26.40 -5.12
CA ALA A 137 3.69 -25.91 -6.23
C ALA A 137 3.84 -26.99 -7.32
N GLU A 138 3.77 -26.61 -8.60
CA GLU A 138 4.06 -27.54 -9.70
C GLU A 138 5.56 -27.87 -9.75
N PRO A 139 5.95 -29.16 -9.68
CA PRO A 139 7.34 -29.56 -9.66
C PRO A 139 8.01 -29.43 -11.03
N THR A 140 9.33 -29.27 -10.99
CA THR A 140 10.19 -29.35 -12.16
C THR A 140 10.90 -30.71 -12.21
N PRO A 141 11.43 -31.13 -13.39
CA PRO A 141 12.28 -32.33 -13.47
C PRO A 141 13.50 -32.29 -12.55
N LYS A 142 13.99 -31.09 -12.19
CA LYS A 142 15.12 -30.90 -11.28
C LYS A 142 14.74 -31.01 -9.80
N GLY A 143 13.47 -30.81 -9.48
CA GLY A 143 12.94 -30.81 -8.12
C GLY A 143 12.60 -29.42 -7.61
N ILE A 144 11.69 -29.37 -6.64
CA ILE A 144 11.21 -28.14 -6.00
C ILE A 144 11.24 -28.28 -4.48
N ILE A 145 11.34 -27.14 -3.80
CA ILE A 145 11.21 -27.01 -2.34
C ILE A 145 10.30 -25.82 -2.06
N TRP A 146 9.34 -25.96 -1.15
CA TRP A 146 8.51 -24.85 -0.71
C TRP A 146 8.06 -25.04 0.73
N SER A 147 7.68 -23.93 1.36
CA SER A 147 7.20 -23.92 2.74
C SER A 147 6.05 -22.95 2.96
N VAL A 148 5.20 -23.27 3.92
CA VAL A 148 4.11 -22.42 4.41
C VAL A 148 4.24 -22.27 5.90
N GLU A 149 4.24 -21.03 6.37
CA GLU A 149 4.09 -20.72 7.77
C GLU A 149 2.72 -20.08 8.00
N LYS A 150 1.97 -20.58 8.98
CA LYS A 150 0.66 -20.05 9.35
C LYS A 150 0.57 -19.83 10.86
N ASP A 151 0.12 -18.65 11.25
CA ASP A 151 -0.23 -18.36 12.64
C ASP A 151 -1.52 -19.10 13.01
N ILE A 152 -1.37 -20.14 13.84
CA ILE A 152 -2.48 -20.96 14.33
C ILE A 152 -2.78 -20.68 15.81
N THR A 153 -2.29 -19.55 16.35
CA THR A 153 -2.51 -19.15 17.75
C THR A 153 -3.98 -19.05 18.12
N ARG A 154 -4.86 -18.74 17.15
CA ARG A 154 -6.32 -18.68 17.38
C ARG A 154 -6.91 -20.03 17.82
N TYR A 155 -6.27 -21.16 17.48
CA TYR A 155 -6.71 -22.52 17.81
C TYR A 155 -6.17 -23.03 19.16
N ASN A 156 -5.73 -22.12 20.04
CA ASN A 156 -5.02 -22.47 21.28
C ASN A 156 -5.76 -23.48 22.17
N SER A 157 -7.08 -23.34 22.36
CA SER A 157 -7.89 -24.26 23.17
C SER A 157 -7.89 -25.69 22.62
N LEU A 158 -7.81 -25.83 21.30
CA LEU A 158 -7.69 -27.11 20.62
C LEU A 158 -6.26 -27.67 20.69
N LEU A 159 -5.26 -26.83 20.40
CA LEU A 159 -3.84 -27.23 20.33
C LEU A 159 -3.26 -27.65 21.69
N LEU A 160 -3.80 -27.12 22.79
CA LEU A 160 -3.33 -27.40 24.16
C LEU A 160 -4.29 -28.31 24.94
N LYS A 161 -5.28 -28.91 24.27
CA LYS A 161 -6.24 -29.81 24.92
C LYS A 161 -5.51 -31.03 25.49
N ASN A 162 -5.66 -31.29 26.79
CA ASN A 162 -4.97 -32.35 27.52
C ASN A 162 -5.56 -33.76 27.25
N GLN A 163 -5.69 -34.11 25.97
CA GLN A 163 -6.18 -35.38 25.46
C GLN A 163 -5.49 -35.67 24.12
N THR A 164 -5.25 -36.94 23.82
CA THR A 164 -4.80 -37.33 22.48
C THR A 164 -5.90 -37.05 21.46
N GLN A 165 -5.53 -36.39 20.38
CA GLN A 165 -6.40 -35.94 19.30
C GLN A 165 -5.93 -36.52 17.97
N THR A 166 -6.81 -36.56 16.98
CA THR A 166 -6.45 -37.03 15.64
C THR A 166 -6.09 -35.83 14.76
N LEU A 167 -4.86 -35.78 14.26
CA LEU A 167 -4.49 -34.89 13.17
C LEU A 167 -4.70 -35.63 11.85
N ALA A 168 -5.45 -35.05 10.91
CA ALA A 168 -5.65 -35.56 9.57
C ALA A 168 -4.98 -34.63 8.54
N VAL A 169 -4.25 -35.20 7.59
CA VAL A 169 -3.62 -34.48 6.48
C VAL A 169 -4.03 -35.12 5.17
N PHE A 170 -4.60 -34.32 4.28
CA PHE A 170 -4.99 -34.75 2.94
C PHE A 170 -4.16 -34.03 1.89
N LEU A 171 -3.60 -34.79 0.96
CA LEU A 171 -3.05 -34.31 -0.30
C LEU A 171 -3.29 -35.43 -1.33
N GLY A 172 -4.24 -35.23 -2.23
CA GLY A 172 -4.60 -36.22 -3.24
C GLY A 172 -3.59 -36.22 -4.39
N ASN A 173 -2.70 -37.21 -4.43
CA ASN A 173 -1.69 -37.33 -5.48
C ASN A 173 -1.82 -38.64 -6.28
N ILE A 174 -1.47 -38.55 -7.57
CA ILE A 174 -1.42 -39.69 -8.49
C ILE A 174 0.00 -39.81 -8.99
N VAL A 175 0.56 -41.02 -8.96
CA VAL A 175 1.86 -41.34 -9.54
C VAL A 175 1.70 -42.44 -10.59
N ASP A 176 2.15 -42.19 -11.81
CA ASP A 176 2.16 -43.15 -12.92
C ASP A 176 3.29 -42.84 -13.92
N GLN A 177 3.21 -43.36 -15.14
CA GLN A 177 4.22 -43.13 -16.18
C GLN A 177 4.29 -41.67 -16.67
N THR A 178 3.21 -40.90 -16.48
CA THR A 178 3.10 -39.49 -16.87
C THR A 178 3.37 -38.58 -15.66
N TYR A 179 2.69 -38.86 -14.55
CA TYR A 179 2.79 -38.13 -13.30
C TYR A 179 3.81 -38.79 -12.39
N THR A 180 5.05 -38.31 -12.43
CA THR A 180 6.16 -38.98 -11.72
C THR A 180 6.47 -38.36 -10.36
N GLY A 181 5.89 -37.20 -10.06
CA GLY A 181 6.18 -36.43 -8.85
C GLY A 181 5.52 -36.97 -7.57
N VAL A 182 6.33 -37.37 -6.60
CA VAL A 182 5.92 -37.68 -5.22
C VAL A 182 6.18 -36.46 -4.34
N TYR A 183 5.19 -36.02 -3.56
CA TYR A 183 5.38 -34.94 -2.58
C TYR A 183 5.84 -35.50 -1.24
N HIS A 184 7.06 -35.12 -0.83
CA HIS A 184 7.61 -35.42 0.48
C HIS A 184 7.31 -34.27 1.42
N VAL A 185 6.51 -34.49 2.46
CA VAL A 185 5.96 -33.44 3.33
C VAL A 185 6.42 -33.62 4.78
N ASN A 186 6.84 -32.52 5.39
CA ASN A 186 7.07 -32.36 6.82
C ASN A 186 6.12 -31.32 7.39
N LEU A 187 5.45 -31.65 8.49
CA LEU A 187 4.57 -30.75 9.23
C LEU A 187 5.07 -30.59 10.66
N THR A 188 5.37 -29.36 11.06
CA THR A 188 5.89 -29.03 12.39
C THR A 188 5.06 -27.93 13.03
N PHE A 189 4.75 -28.06 14.33
CA PHE A 189 4.16 -26.98 15.12
C PHE A 189 5.23 -26.36 16.03
N HIS A 190 5.37 -25.05 15.96
CA HIS A 190 6.31 -24.27 16.77
C HIS A 190 5.55 -23.51 17.86
N PHE A 191 5.77 -23.90 19.11
CA PHE A 191 5.15 -23.27 20.28
C PHE A 191 6.13 -22.27 20.90
N TYR A 192 5.83 -20.98 20.82
CA TYR A 192 6.68 -19.91 21.35
C TYR A 192 6.22 -19.50 22.76
N PRO A 193 7.05 -19.70 23.80
CA PRO A 193 6.73 -19.31 25.17
C PRO A 193 6.56 -17.80 25.35
N VAL A 194 5.89 -17.39 26.43
CA VAL A 194 5.88 -16.01 26.92
C VAL A 194 7.31 -15.56 27.27
N GLU A 195 7.69 -14.36 26.86
CA GLU A 195 8.99 -13.75 27.19
C GLU A 195 9.07 -13.44 28.70
N CYS A 196 10.11 -13.92 29.39
CA CYS A 196 10.28 -13.77 30.85
C CYS A 196 10.50 -12.32 31.34
N ASN A 197 10.72 -11.34 30.43
CA ASN A 197 10.94 -9.94 30.78
C ASN A 197 9.65 -9.12 30.92
N VAL A 198 8.48 -9.73 30.70
CA VAL A 198 7.23 -9.15 31.21
C VAL A 198 7.24 -9.43 32.70
N MET A 199 7.40 -8.39 33.54
CA MET A 199 7.07 -8.49 34.95
C MET A 199 5.62 -9.00 35.05
N ILE A 200 5.47 -10.31 35.23
CA ILE A 200 4.26 -10.89 35.77
C ILE A 200 4.24 -10.35 37.20
N ASN A 201 3.57 -9.21 37.40
CA ASN A 201 3.04 -8.90 38.71
C ASN A 201 2.27 -10.16 39.12
N ASN A 202 2.77 -10.84 40.14
CA ASN A 202 2.15 -12.00 40.80
C ASN A 202 0.86 -11.60 41.54
N ASP A 203 0.02 -10.80 40.88
CA ASP A 203 -1.34 -10.44 41.25
C ASP A 203 -2.34 -11.14 40.30
N GLU A 204 -2.02 -12.35 39.83
CA GLU A 204 -3.00 -13.21 39.13
C GLU A 204 -4.21 -13.57 40.02
N ASN A 205 -4.19 -13.25 41.32
CA ASN A 205 -5.34 -13.35 42.22
C ASN A 205 -6.00 -12.00 42.61
N LYS A 206 -5.56 -10.85 42.05
CA LYS A 206 -6.20 -9.54 42.29
C LYS A 206 -6.66 -8.78 41.04
N ILE A 207 -6.27 -9.20 39.84
CA ILE A 207 -6.80 -8.67 38.56
C ILE A 207 -7.91 -9.60 37.99
N SER A 208 -8.68 -10.29 38.84
CA SER A 208 -9.70 -11.25 38.38
C SER A 208 -11.14 -10.73 38.39
N LEU A 209 -11.38 -9.43 38.64
CA LEU A 209 -12.77 -8.95 38.83
C LEU A 209 -13.37 -7.90 37.89
N ASN A 210 -12.67 -7.14 37.02
CA ASN A 210 -13.36 -6.02 36.34
C ASN A 210 -13.12 -5.72 34.85
N ASN A 211 -12.25 -6.39 34.09
CA ASN A 211 -12.03 -5.99 32.68
C ASN A 211 -12.53 -6.99 31.64
N LEU A 212 -13.86 -7.07 31.50
CA LEU A 212 -14.52 -7.74 30.36
C LEU A 212 -14.05 -7.20 29.00
N ALA A 213 -13.62 -5.93 28.96
CA ALA A 213 -13.06 -5.28 27.78
C ALA A 213 -11.77 -5.95 27.26
N SER A 214 -10.97 -6.57 28.14
CA SER A 214 -9.77 -7.32 27.75
C SER A 214 -10.08 -8.74 27.25
N ASN A 215 -11.19 -9.34 27.70
CA ASN A 215 -11.60 -10.69 27.34
C ASN A 215 -12.45 -10.78 26.06
N TYR A 216 -12.95 -9.66 25.50
CA TYR A 216 -13.67 -9.72 24.22
C TYR A 216 -12.77 -10.18 23.06
N TYR A 217 -11.47 -9.85 23.11
CA TYR A 217 -10.46 -10.25 22.13
C TYR A 217 -9.63 -11.46 22.59
N SER A 218 -10.06 -12.20 23.61
CA SER A 218 -9.38 -13.43 24.03
C SER A 218 -9.52 -14.54 22.97
N LYS A 219 -8.66 -15.55 23.06
CA LYS A 219 -8.75 -16.76 22.25
C LYS A 219 -10.04 -17.51 22.60
N ALA A 220 -10.65 -18.21 21.64
CA ALA A 220 -11.87 -18.99 21.89
C ALA A 220 -11.61 -20.12 22.90
N ASP A 221 -12.55 -20.33 23.81
CA ASP A 221 -12.45 -21.35 24.87
C ASP A 221 -12.74 -22.76 24.32
N LEU A 222 -13.59 -22.84 23.31
CA LEU A 222 -13.98 -24.07 22.62
C LEU A 222 -14.07 -23.82 21.12
N ILE A 223 -13.59 -24.78 20.32
CA ILE A 223 -13.69 -24.73 18.86
C ILE A 223 -14.34 -26.04 18.41
N LEU A 224 -15.46 -25.94 17.72
CA LEU A 224 -16.18 -27.09 17.18
C LEU A 224 -15.92 -27.21 15.67
N PRO A 225 -15.65 -28.42 15.17
CA PRO A 225 -15.50 -28.66 13.74
C PRO A 225 -16.86 -28.65 13.05
N ILE A 226 -17.01 -27.82 12.02
CA ILE A 226 -18.15 -27.85 11.10
C ILE A 226 -17.66 -28.45 9.77
N SER A 227 -17.13 -29.67 9.89
CA SER A 227 -16.58 -30.48 8.81
C SER A 227 -17.36 -31.80 8.67
N GLN A 228 -17.06 -32.58 7.64
CA GLN A 228 -17.59 -33.95 7.53
C GLN A 228 -17.07 -34.84 8.67
N ASP A 229 -17.92 -35.75 9.19
CA ASP A 229 -17.56 -36.67 10.30
C ASP A 229 -16.55 -37.74 9.92
N ARG A 230 -16.56 -38.15 8.65
CA ARG A 230 -15.60 -39.11 8.10
C ARG A 230 -15.20 -38.63 6.73
N PRO A 231 -13.90 -38.60 6.43
CA PRO A 231 -13.47 -38.33 5.08
C PRO A 231 -14.03 -39.43 4.16
N LEU A 232 -14.55 -39.02 3.03
CA LEU A 232 -14.68 -39.93 1.88
C LEU A 232 -13.26 -40.23 1.37
N ASN A 233 -13.11 -40.77 0.18
CA ASN A 233 -11.81 -40.97 -0.46
C ASN A 233 -11.10 -39.63 -0.82
N ASP A 234 -11.28 -38.59 0.00
CA ASP A 234 -10.92 -37.17 -0.16
C ASP A 234 -10.75 -36.50 1.24
N GLY A 235 -10.63 -35.17 1.31
CA GLY A 235 -10.56 -34.38 2.56
C GLY A 235 -11.83 -34.37 3.43
N LEU A 236 -11.80 -33.62 4.54
CA LEU A 236 -12.93 -33.49 5.49
C LEU A 236 -13.93 -32.37 5.13
N TRP A 237 -13.68 -31.61 4.07
CA TRP A 237 -14.56 -30.54 3.60
C TRP A 237 -15.86 -31.06 2.99
N PHE A 238 -16.92 -30.26 3.02
CA PHE A 238 -18.12 -30.47 2.21
C PHE A 238 -17.85 -30.19 0.74
N GLU A 239 -18.38 -31.03 -0.13
CA GLU A 239 -18.36 -30.81 -1.58
C GLU A 239 -19.75 -30.36 -2.06
N VAL A 240 -19.88 -29.12 -2.51
CA VAL A 240 -21.10 -28.62 -3.18
C VAL A 240 -20.87 -28.75 -4.69
N ARG A 241 -21.76 -29.42 -5.41
CA ARG A 241 -21.61 -29.72 -6.85
C ARG A 241 -22.47 -28.84 -7.75
N ASN A 242 -23.52 -28.22 -7.21
CA ASN A 242 -24.42 -27.34 -7.96
C ASN A 242 -25.23 -26.44 -7.01
N SER A 243 -25.93 -25.47 -7.59
CA SER A 243 -26.70 -24.45 -6.84
C SER A 243 -27.91 -24.97 -6.06
N ASN A 244 -28.38 -26.19 -6.31
CA ASN A 244 -29.53 -26.77 -5.59
C ASN A 244 -29.11 -27.57 -4.36
N GLU A 245 -27.81 -27.79 -4.18
CA GLU A 245 -27.27 -28.57 -3.10
C GLU A 245 -26.97 -27.67 -1.89
N THR A 246 -27.42 -28.11 -0.72
CA THR A 246 -27.04 -27.50 0.56
C THR A 246 -26.39 -28.57 1.41
N LYS A 247 -25.15 -28.31 1.83
CA LYS A 247 -24.40 -29.19 2.73
C LYS A 247 -24.54 -28.70 4.14
N SER A 248 -24.85 -29.59 5.07
CA SER A 248 -25.12 -29.18 6.43
C SER A 248 -24.51 -30.11 7.47
N LYS A 249 -24.34 -29.57 8.67
CA LYS A 249 -23.78 -30.24 9.83
C LYS A 249 -24.63 -29.95 11.05
N GLN A 250 -25.03 -31.00 11.75
CA GLN A 250 -25.60 -30.86 13.07
C GLN A 250 -24.49 -30.66 14.11
N PHE A 251 -24.72 -29.73 15.03
CA PHE A 251 -23.82 -29.43 16.13
C PHE A 251 -24.64 -29.03 17.36
N GLN A 252 -24.03 -29.11 18.53
CA GLN A 252 -24.62 -28.67 19.78
C GLN A 252 -23.58 -27.84 20.53
N ILE A 253 -24.02 -26.73 21.12
CA ILE A 253 -23.13 -25.84 21.88
C ILE A 253 -23.47 -25.91 23.37
N PRO A 254 -22.51 -25.63 24.26
CA PRO A 254 -22.78 -25.46 25.68
C PRO A 254 -23.79 -24.33 25.94
N GLU A 255 -24.66 -24.50 26.93
CA GLU A 255 -25.67 -23.50 27.28
C GLU A 255 -25.10 -22.23 27.94
N ASN A 256 -23.79 -22.17 28.20
CA ASN A 256 -23.11 -21.01 28.79
C ASN A 256 -22.26 -20.21 27.78
N VAL A 257 -22.46 -20.38 26.48
CA VAL A 257 -21.76 -19.59 25.45
C VAL A 257 -22.23 -18.13 25.48
N TYR A 258 -21.29 -17.18 25.38
CA TYR A 258 -21.62 -15.75 25.28
C TYR A 258 -21.17 -15.05 23.98
N ARG A 259 -20.32 -15.70 23.18
CA ARG A 259 -19.89 -15.23 21.85
C ARG A 259 -19.66 -16.43 20.93
N ALA A 260 -20.00 -16.27 19.65
CA ALA A 260 -19.78 -17.28 18.61
C ALA A 260 -19.38 -16.65 17.28
N VAL A 261 -18.25 -17.09 16.72
CA VAL A 261 -17.73 -16.67 15.40
C VAL A 261 -17.51 -17.91 14.54
N LEU A 262 -18.07 -17.91 13.33
CA LEU A 262 -17.88 -18.97 12.35
C LEU A 262 -16.77 -18.58 11.37
N GLU A 263 -15.68 -19.36 11.33
CA GLU A 263 -14.61 -19.20 10.36
C GLU A 263 -14.85 -20.16 9.19
N VAL A 264 -15.01 -19.65 7.97
CA VAL A 264 -15.36 -20.44 6.77
C VAL A 264 -14.17 -20.53 5.81
N TYR A 265 -13.88 -21.73 5.34
CA TYR A 265 -12.85 -22.05 4.34
C TYR A 265 -13.50 -22.42 3.01
N ILE A 266 -13.02 -21.80 1.92
CA ILE A 266 -13.62 -21.96 0.59
C ILE A 266 -12.52 -22.19 -0.45
N SER A 267 -12.73 -23.17 -1.33
CA SER A 267 -11.94 -23.35 -2.54
C SER A 267 -12.84 -23.88 -3.66
N PHE A 268 -12.62 -23.40 -4.87
CA PHE A 268 -13.41 -23.69 -6.07
C PHE A 268 -12.54 -24.43 -7.08
N HIS A 269 -13.11 -25.42 -7.77
CA HIS A 269 -12.38 -26.39 -8.59
C HIS A 269 -13.14 -26.71 -9.88
N GLU A 270 -12.46 -27.39 -10.81
CA GLU A 270 -13.00 -27.83 -12.10
C GLU A 270 -13.61 -26.66 -12.90
N ASN A 271 -14.89 -26.74 -13.30
CA ASN A 271 -15.55 -25.70 -14.10
C ASN A 271 -15.72 -24.36 -13.38
N ASP A 272 -15.60 -24.35 -12.05
CA ASP A 272 -15.61 -23.14 -11.24
C ASP A 272 -14.18 -22.71 -10.82
N GLU A 273 -13.11 -23.38 -11.25
CA GLU A 273 -11.74 -22.91 -10.99
C GLU A 273 -11.50 -21.47 -11.52
N PHE A 274 -12.08 -21.19 -12.70
CA PHE A 274 -11.98 -19.90 -13.39
C PHE A 274 -13.32 -19.15 -13.41
N TRP A 275 -14.17 -19.34 -12.39
CA TRP A 275 -15.55 -18.82 -12.36
C TRP A 275 -15.67 -17.35 -12.72
N TYR A 276 -14.67 -16.53 -12.38
CA TYR A 276 -14.61 -15.09 -12.66
C TYR A 276 -14.57 -14.71 -14.16
N GLY A 277 -14.31 -15.67 -15.04
CA GLY A 277 -14.38 -15.52 -16.49
C GLY A 277 -15.59 -16.17 -17.16
N ASN A 278 -16.45 -16.87 -16.41
CA ASN A 278 -17.54 -17.71 -16.96
C ASN A 278 -18.59 -16.89 -17.70
N PHE A 279 -19.08 -17.44 -18.82
CA PHE A 279 -20.05 -16.77 -19.69
C PHE A 279 -21.48 -16.92 -19.16
N GLN A 280 -22.32 -15.97 -19.53
CA GLN A 280 -23.76 -16.05 -19.28
C GLN A 280 -24.40 -17.11 -20.20
N ASN A 281 -25.46 -17.77 -19.71
CA ASN A 281 -26.05 -18.94 -20.37
C ASN A 281 -26.70 -18.60 -21.72
N ASP A 282 -27.18 -17.38 -21.90
CA ASP A 282 -27.74 -16.86 -23.15
C ASP A 282 -26.70 -16.79 -24.27
N TYR A 283 -25.48 -16.34 -23.97
CA TYR A 283 -24.35 -16.34 -24.91
C TYR A 283 -23.95 -17.75 -25.33
N ILE A 284 -23.89 -18.68 -24.37
CA ILE A 284 -23.59 -20.09 -24.61
C ILE A 284 -24.64 -20.71 -25.53
N ALA A 285 -25.93 -20.50 -25.23
CA ALA A 285 -27.03 -21.04 -26.01
C ALA A 285 -27.05 -20.46 -27.44
N ALA A 286 -26.89 -19.14 -27.58
CA ALA A 286 -26.93 -18.47 -28.88
C ALA A 286 -25.78 -18.87 -29.82
N ASN A 287 -24.65 -19.31 -29.26
CA ASN A 287 -23.46 -19.71 -30.02
C ASN A 287 -23.23 -21.23 -30.07
N ASN A 288 -24.16 -22.04 -29.53
CA ASN A 288 -24.03 -23.51 -29.45
C ASN A 288 -22.76 -23.98 -28.72
N LEU A 289 -22.40 -23.33 -27.60
CA LEU A 289 -21.19 -23.61 -26.83
C LEU A 289 -21.41 -24.61 -25.69
N SER A 290 -22.05 -25.75 -25.98
CA SER A 290 -22.52 -26.70 -24.96
C SER A 290 -21.46 -27.25 -24.01
N ASP A 291 -20.18 -27.17 -24.39
CA ASP A 291 -19.03 -27.66 -23.60
C ASP A 291 -18.34 -26.56 -22.78
N THR A 292 -18.88 -25.33 -22.74
CA THR A 292 -18.30 -24.21 -21.98
C THR A 292 -18.96 -24.03 -20.61
N PRO A 293 -18.19 -23.77 -19.53
CA PRO A 293 -18.74 -23.37 -18.23
C PRO A 293 -19.62 -22.11 -18.32
N GLY A 294 -20.86 -22.21 -17.82
CA GLY A 294 -21.85 -21.13 -17.85
C GLY A 294 -22.08 -20.39 -16.51
N ASN A 295 -23.32 -19.99 -16.27
CA ASN A 295 -23.80 -19.33 -15.04
C ASN A 295 -23.12 -17.99 -14.69
N GLY A 296 -22.44 -17.35 -15.65
CA GLY A 296 -21.86 -16.02 -15.48
C GLY A 296 -20.74 -15.94 -14.43
N PRO A 297 -20.14 -14.76 -14.25
CA PRO A 297 -18.95 -14.59 -13.45
C PRO A 297 -19.24 -14.29 -11.97
N PHE A 298 -20.37 -14.69 -11.39
CA PHE A 298 -20.72 -14.40 -9.99
C PHE A 298 -21.06 -15.68 -9.21
N ARG A 299 -20.49 -15.79 -8.00
CA ARG A 299 -20.70 -16.89 -7.04
C ARG A 299 -20.83 -16.29 -5.65
N GLU A 300 -21.77 -16.80 -4.87
CA GLU A 300 -21.95 -16.43 -3.46
C GLU A 300 -22.08 -17.69 -2.63
N VAL A 301 -21.27 -17.82 -1.58
CA VAL A 301 -21.45 -18.86 -0.56
C VAL A 301 -22.43 -18.32 0.49
N VAL A 302 -23.55 -19.00 0.68
CA VAL A 302 -24.61 -18.63 1.63
C VAL A 302 -24.55 -19.56 2.83
N ILE A 303 -24.59 -18.99 4.03
CA ILE A 303 -24.53 -19.74 5.30
C ILE A 303 -25.91 -19.70 5.96
N TYR A 304 -26.41 -20.87 6.35
CA TYR A 304 -27.69 -21.06 7.01
C TYR A 304 -27.50 -21.57 8.44
N LEU A 305 -28.32 -21.11 9.37
CA LEU A 305 -28.50 -21.66 10.70
C LEU A 305 -29.97 -22.05 10.86
N ASP A 306 -30.23 -23.34 11.05
CA ASP A 306 -31.59 -23.91 11.15
C ASP A 306 -32.53 -23.50 10.00
N GLY A 307 -31.95 -23.34 8.80
CA GLY A 307 -32.68 -22.94 7.59
C GLY A 307 -32.71 -21.43 7.33
N GLU A 308 -32.33 -20.59 8.30
CA GLU A 308 -32.28 -19.13 8.16
C GLU A 308 -30.90 -18.64 7.73
N VAL A 309 -30.82 -17.66 6.83
CA VAL A 309 -29.53 -17.16 6.33
C VAL A 309 -28.85 -16.26 7.37
N VAL A 310 -27.70 -16.66 7.89
CA VAL A 310 -26.98 -15.91 8.94
C VAL A 310 -25.75 -15.18 8.44
N GLY A 311 -25.27 -15.51 7.24
CA GLY A 311 -24.07 -14.90 6.66
C GLY A 311 -23.90 -15.22 5.17
N ALA A 312 -22.98 -14.51 4.53
CA ALA A 312 -22.54 -14.79 3.16
C ALA A 312 -21.04 -14.55 2.99
N VAL A 313 -20.43 -15.16 1.96
CA VAL A 313 -19.04 -14.91 1.56
C VAL A 313 -18.92 -14.78 0.05
N TRP A 314 -18.24 -13.72 -0.39
CA TRP A 314 -17.79 -13.55 -1.77
C TRP A 314 -16.27 -13.74 -1.80
N PRO A 315 -15.77 -14.89 -2.27
CA PRO A 315 -14.39 -15.29 -2.05
C PRO A 315 -13.41 -14.44 -2.88
N PHE A 316 -12.21 -14.24 -2.32
CA PHE A 316 -11.05 -13.76 -3.07
C PHE A 316 -10.74 -14.71 -4.23
N THR A 317 -10.40 -14.14 -5.39
CA THR A 317 -10.05 -14.87 -6.62
C THR A 317 -8.63 -15.41 -6.56
N VAL A 318 -8.43 -16.46 -5.76
CA VAL A 318 -7.18 -17.23 -5.74
C VAL A 318 -6.93 -17.83 -7.12
N ILE A 319 -5.73 -17.64 -7.66
CA ILE A 319 -5.26 -18.31 -8.87
C ILE A 319 -4.25 -19.36 -8.44
N TYR A 320 -4.56 -20.64 -8.69
CA TYR A 320 -3.68 -21.75 -8.33
C TYR A 320 -2.40 -21.77 -9.18
N THR A 321 -1.42 -22.54 -8.74
CA THR A 321 -0.06 -22.58 -9.31
C THR A 321 0.02 -23.14 -10.74
N GLY A 322 -1.06 -23.79 -11.22
CA GLY A 322 -1.23 -24.18 -12.62
C GLY A 322 -2.18 -23.27 -13.42
N GLY A 323 -2.88 -22.36 -12.75
CA GLY A 323 -3.96 -21.59 -13.33
C GLY A 323 -3.51 -20.54 -14.35
N ILE A 324 -4.27 -20.38 -15.43
CA ILE A 324 -4.07 -19.39 -16.51
C ILE A 324 -2.79 -19.58 -17.33
N ASN A 325 -1.61 -19.53 -16.72
CA ASN A 325 -0.32 -19.77 -17.37
C ASN A 325 0.68 -20.23 -16.29
N PRO A 326 1.11 -21.51 -16.30
CA PRO A 326 2.05 -22.03 -15.30
C PRO A 326 3.37 -21.26 -15.20
N SER A 327 3.78 -20.56 -16.27
CA SER A 327 4.98 -19.72 -16.27
C SER A 327 4.87 -18.50 -15.36
N PHE A 328 3.66 -18.08 -14.97
CA PHE A 328 3.47 -17.00 -14.00
C PHE A 328 3.95 -17.38 -12.61
N TRP A 329 3.81 -18.65 -12.25
CA TRP A 329 3.82 -19.09 -10.85
C TRP A 329 5.13 -19.73 -10.43
N THR A 330 6.20 -19.51 -11.20
CA THR A 330 7.54 -20.06 -10.98
C THR A 330 8.58 -18.93 -10.88
N PRO A 331 9.29 -18.76 -9.75
CA PRO A 331 9.10 -19.42 -8.44
C PRO A 331 8.05 -18.76 -7.54
N ILE A 332 7.49 -17.62 -7.95
CA ILE A 332 6.56 -16.83 -7.12
C ILE A 332 5.13 -17.25 -7.41
N THR A 333 4.43 -17.82 -6.45
CA THR A 333 3.06 -18.31 -6.65
C THR A 333 2.00 -17.22 -6.51
N GLY A 334 0.76 -17.52 -6.92
CA GLY A 334 -0.37 -16.59 -6.81
C GLY A 334 -0.65 -16.19 -5.36
N ILE A 335 -1.14 -14.96 -5.14
CA ILE A 335 -1.56 -14.48 -3.81
C ILE A 335 -2.50 -15.50 -3.17
N SER A 336 -2.19 -15.94 -1.94
CA SER A 336 -2.95 -16.90 -1.14
C SER A 336 -3.12 -18.29 -1.75
N SER A 337 -2.25 -18.71 -2.67
CA SER A 337 -2.28 -20.05 -3.26
C SER A 337 -1.71 -21.14 -2.35
N PHE A 338 -0.70 -20.84 -1.53
CA PHE A 338 -0.12 -21.76 -0.54
C PHE A 338 -0.86 -21.73 0.80
N ASN A 339 -1.48 -20.60 1.15
CA ASN A 339 -2.34 -20.45 2.32
C ASN A 339 -3.64 -19.75 1.94
N LEU A 340 -4.67 -20.52 1.61
CA LEU A 340 -5.97 -19.99 1.18
C LEU A 340 -6.65 -19.20 2.30
N PRO A 341 -7.37 -18.12 1.97
CA PRO A 341 -8.01 -17.26 2.96
C PRO A 341 -9.21 -17.95 3.61
N SER A 342 -9.40 -17.68 4.91
CA SER A 342 -10.65 -17.96 5.64
C SER A 342 -11.43 -16.68 5.92
N TYR A 343 -12.73 -16.82 6.19
CA TYR A 343 -13.65 -15.70 6.38
C TYR A 343 -14.39 -15.84 7.70
N ASP A 344 -14.26 -14.84 8.57
CA ASP A 344 -14.97 -14.81 9.86
C ASP A 344 -16.39 -14.25 9.67
N ILE A 345 -17.38 -14.91 10.28
CA ILE A 345 -18.79 -14.52 10.29
C ILE A 345 -19.25 -14.44 11.76
N GLU A 346 -19.62 -13.23 12.21
CA GLU A 346 -20.07 -13.00 13.58
C GLU A 346 -21.54 -13.45 13.75
N ILE A 347 -21.74 -14.61 14.39
CA ILE A 347 -23.07 -15.22 14.60
C ILE A 347 -23.58 -15.07 16.05
N THR A 348 -22.85 -14.35 16.90
CA THR A 348 -23.29 -14.00 18.27
C THR A 348 -24.74 -13.48 18.37
N PRO A 349 -25.25 -12.64 17.43
CA PRO A 349 -26.65 -12.20 17.48
C PRO A 349 -27.70 -13.32 17.51
N PHE A 350 -27.36 -14.52 17.01
CA PHE A 350 -28.27 -15.67 16.93
C PHE A 350 -28.13 -16.63 18.11
N LEU A 351 -27.20 -16.40 19.05
CA LEU A 351 -26.95 -17.31 20.17
C LEU A 351 -28.20 -17.62 21.01
N GLY A 352 -29.09 -16.65 21.22
CA GLY A 352 -30.34 -16.87 21.96
C GLY A 352 -31.17 -18.06 21.43
N ASN A 353 -31.10 -18.31 20.12
CA ASN A 353 -31.79 -19.42 19.47
C ASN A 353 -31.05 -20.75 19.60
N MET A 354 -29.74 -20.72 19.88
CA MET A 354 -28.87 -21.90 19.96
C MET A 354 -28.60 -22.41 21.39
N LEU A 355 -29.07 -21.68 22.42
CA LEU A 355 -28.81 -21.97 23.85
C LEU A 355 -29.92 -22.82 24.50
N ASP A 356 -30.64 -23.61 23.70
CA ASP A 356 -31.79 -24.42 24.16
C ASP A 356 -31.41 -25.86 24.55
N GLY A 357 -30.13 -26.21 24.44
CA GLY A 357 -29.59 -27.53 24.77
C GLY A 357 -29.90 -28.59 23.71
N LYS A 358 -30.42 -28.24 22.53
CA LYS A 358 -30.71 -29.18 21.43
C LYS A 358 -29.65 -29.09 20.32
N PRO A 359 -29.61 -30.08 19.42
CA PRO A 359 -28.81 -29.97 18.20
C PRO A 359 -29.38 -28.91 17.24
N HIS A 360 -28.50 -28.10 16.68
CA HIS A 360 -28.76 -27.11 15.63
C HIS A 360 -28.03 -27.49 14.34
N THR A 361 -28.44 -26.92 13.21
CA THR A 361 -27.88 -27.25 11.90
C THR A 361 -27.26 -26.02 11.24
N LEU A 362 -25.96 -26.08 10.92
CA LEU A 362 -25.30 -25.12 10.04
C LEU A 362 -25.32 -25.67 8.61
N GLY A 363 -25.74 -24.86 7.64
CA GLY A 363 -25.82 -25.22 6.22
C GLY A 363 -25.02 -24.27 5.33
N PHE A 364 -24.55 -24.78 4.20
CA PHE A 364 -23.77 -24.06 3.19
C PHE A 364 -24.29 -24.39 1.80
N SER A 365 -24.53 -23.35 0.99
CA SER A 365 -24.84 -23.48 -0.43
C SER A 365 -24.01 -22.49 -1.24
N VAL A 366 -23.90 -22.71 -2.55
CA VAL A 366 -23.19 -21.81 -3.46
C VAL A 366 -24.10 -21.43 -4.62
N THR A 367 -24.39 -20.14 -4.76
CA THR A 367 -25.19 -19.65 -5.88
C THR A 367 -24.43 -19.80 -7.18
N ASN A 368 -25.16 -20.14 -8.26
CA ASN A 368 -24.61 -20.30 -9.61
C ASN A 368 -23.49 -21.34 -9.75
N ALA A 369 -23.26 -22.20 -8.75
CA ALA A 369 -22.25 -23.24 -8.81
C ALA A 369 -22.50 -24.20 -9.97
N LEU A 370 -21.45 -24.45 -10.73
CA LEU A 370 -21.42 -25.39 -11.84
C LEU A 370 -20.82 -26.74 -11.45
N ASN A 371 -19.92 -26.75 -10.46
CA ASN A 371 -19.19 -27.96 -10.11
C ASN A 371 -18.65 -27.93 -8.68
N VAL A 372 -17.47 -28.52 -8.45
CA VAL A 372 -16.86 -28.80 -7.15
C VAL A 372 -16.45 -27.53 -6.38
N TRP A 373 -17.16 -27.24 -5.30
CA TRP A 373 -16.77 -26.30 -4.26
C TRP A 373 -16.51 -27.03 -2.96
N PHE A 374 -15.30 -26.87 -2.42
CA PHE A 374 -14.97 -27.38 -1.09
C PHE A 374 -15.20 -26.31 -0.03
N ILE A 375 -16.08 -26.61 0.92
CA ILE A 375 -16.44 -25.73 2.03
C ILE A 375 -16.18 -26.46 3.34
N ASP A 376 -15.51 -25.79 4.27
CA ASP A 376 -15.36 -26.26 5.65
C ASP A 376 -15.55 -25.05 6.57
N ALA A 377 -15.83 -25.28 7.85
CA ALA A 377 -15.86 -24.20 8.81
C ALA A 377 -15.47 -24.63 10.23
N ASN A 378 -14.99 -23.67 11.00
CA ASN A 378 -14.69 -23.82 12.42
C ASN A 378 -15.57 -22.89 13.23
N LEU A 379 -16.32 -23.42 14.19
CA LEU A 379 -17.15 -22.62 15.09
C LEU A 379 -16.37 -22.31 16.37
N HIS A 380 -15.93 -21.06 16.51
CA HIS A 380 -15.20 -20.54 17.66
C HIS A 380 -16.20 -20.02 18.72
N LEU A 381 -16.09 -20.53 19.95
CA LEU A 381 -17.01 -20.26 21.05
C LEU A 381 -16.28 -19.72 22.28
N TRP A 382 -16.87 -18.71 22.92
CA TRP A 382 -16.41 -18.18 24.21
C TRP A 382 -17.43 -18.51 25.30
N LEU A 383 -16.96 -19.05 26.42
CA LEU A 383 -17.77 -19.64 27.48
C LEU A 383 -17.78 -18.78 28.74
N ASP A 384 -18.94 -18.64 29.34
CA ASP A 384 -19.08 -18.02 30.65
C ASP A 384 -18.81 -19.04 31.75
N THR A 385 -17.61 -18.99 32.34
CA THR A 385 -17.20 -19.92 33.39
C THR A 385 -17.90 -19.68 34.74
N ARG A 386 -18.59 -18.55 34.92
CA ARG A 386 -19.28 -18.18 36.18
C ARG A 386 -20.78 -18.47 36.15
N LYS A 387 -21.34 -18.81 34.99
CA LYS A 387 -22.76 -19.09 34.81
C LYS A 387 -22.94 -20.44 34.13
N ALA A 388 -23.82 -21.28 34.68
CA ALA A 388 -24.13 -22.57 34.06
C ALA A 388 -24.92 -22.42 32.74
N LYS A 389 -25.67 -21.31 32.60
CA LYS A 389 -26.50 -21.02 31.42
C LYS A 389 -26.57 -19.53 31.12
N THR A 390 -26.27 -19.12 29.90
CA THR A 390 -26.51 -17.77 29.37
C THR A 390 -27.92 -17.69 28.77
N GLU A 391 -28.45 -16.47 28.69
CA GLU A 391 -29.76 -16.21 28.07
C GLU A 391 -29.57 -15.17 26.98
N GLY A 392 -30.32 -15.24 25.90
CA GLY A 392 -30.23 -14.22 24.85
C GLY A 392 -31.43 -14.19 23.95
N GLY A 393 -31.42 -13.25 23.03
CA GLY A 393 -32.45 -13.13 22.01
C GLY A 393 -32.00 -12.31 20.82
N LEU A 394 -32.52 -12.66 19.65
CA LEU A 394 -32.39 -11.88 18.43
C LEU A 394 -33.35 -10.68 18.52
N VAL A 395 -32.82 -9.47 18.33
CA VAL A 395 -33.58 -8.20 18.39
C VAL A 395 -34.04 -7.80 17.00
N GLU A 396 -33.11 -7.79 16.06
CA GLU A 396 -33.35 -7.35 14.69
C GLU A 396 -32.54 -8.21 13.75
N PHE A 397 -33.13 -8.58 12.62
CA PHE A 397 -32.45 -9.30 11.57
C PHE A 397 -32.99 -8.85 10.23
N SER A 398 -32.09 -8.47 9.34
CA SER A 398 -32.39 -8.11 7.96
C SER A 398 -31.44 -8.86 7.05
N ASN A 399 -32.02 -9.62 6.13
CA ASN A 399 -31.30 -10.29 5.07
C ASN A 399 -31.92 -9.86 3.74
N LYS A 400 -31.18 -9.04 2.99
CA LYS A 400 -31.53 -8.73 1.60
C LYS A 400 -30.75 -9.68 0.71
N ALA A 401 -31.46 -10.56 0.01
CA ALA A 401 -30.86 -11.46 -0.97
C ALA A 401 -29.99 -10.68 -1.98
N ALA A 402 -28.93 -11.30 -2.48
CA ALA A 402 -28.06 -10.70 -3.46
C ALA A 402 -28.87 -10.33 -4.72
N ASN A 403 -28.81 -9.06 -5.12
CA ASN A 403 -29.46 -8.58 -6.34
C ASN A 403 -28.43 -8.59 -7.48
N VAL A 404 -28.45 -9.65 -8.28
CA VAL A 404 -27.55 -9.83 -9.43
C VAL A 404 -28.17 -9.19 -10.66
N TYR A 405 -27.49 -8.19 -11.20
CA TYR A 405 -27.80 -7.56 -12.47
C TYR A 405 -26.80 -8.02 -13.52
N GLU A 406 -27.31 -8.65 -14.58
CA GLU A 406 -26.51 -9.13 -15.69
C GLU A 406 -26.96 -8.44 -16.99
N LYS A 407 -25.99 -8.04 -17.80
CA LYS A 407 -26.23 -7.50 -19.13
C LYS A 407 -25.21 -8.08 -20.11
N SER A 408 -25.72 -8.67 -21.18
CA SER A 408 -24.95 -9.15 -22.33
C SER A 408 -25.25 -8.30 -23.56
N ASP A 409 -24.24 -8.06 -24.39
CA ASP A 409 -24.38 -7.52 -25.75
C ASP A 409 -23.36 -8.21 -26.65
N PHE A 410 -23.84 -9.06 -27.56
CA PHE A 410 -22.98 -9.89 -28.38
C PHE A 410 -23.57 -10.15 -29.77
N LYS A 411 -22.68 -10.41 -30.73
CA LYS A 411 -23.01 -10.87 -32.08
C LYS A 411 -22.06 -11.99 -32.46
N GLY A 412 -22.61 -13.20 -32.57
CA GLY A 412 -21.78 -14.40 -32.64
C GLY A 412 -20.90 -14.50 -31.38
N LEU A 413 -19.63 -14.83 -31.56
CA LEU A 413 -18.68 -15.03 -30.46
C LEU A 413 -18.14 -13.72 -29.86
N ASN A 414 -18.36 -12.57 -30.50
CA ASN A 414 -17.86 -11.28 -30.02
C ASN A 414 -18.92 -10.59 -29.15
N GLY A 415 -18.51 -10.08 -27.99
CA GLY A 415 -19.46 -9.40 -27.09
C GLY A 415 -18.85 -8.81 -25.84
N THR A 416 -19.69 -8.12 -25.09
CA THR A 416 -19.40 -7.57 -23.77
C THR A 416 -20.45 -8.01 -22.77
N PHE A 417 -20.00 -8.36 -21.57
CA PHE A 417 -20.81 -8.86 -20.47
C PHE A 417 -20.51 -8.04 -19.23
N LEU A 418 -21.56 -7.61 -18.55
CA LEU A 418 -21.49 -6.86 -17.30
C LEU A 418 -22.29 -7.62 -16.25
N THR A 419 -21.68 -7.89 -15.11
CA THR A 419 -22.36 -8.47 -13.95
C THR A 419 -22.09 -7.59 -12.73
N ASN A 420 -23.16 -7.09 -12.11
CA ASN A 420 -23.08 -6.31 -10.88
C ASN A 420 -23.93 -6.97 -9.80
N SER A 421 -23.47 -6.97 -8.56
CA SER A 421 -24.26 -7.48 -7.43
C SER A 421 -24.06 -6.66 -6.17
N LYS A 422 -25.10 -6.59 -5.34
CA LYS A 422 -25.06 -5.96 -4.01
C LYS A 422 -25.81 -6.82 -3.01
N ARG A 423 -25.28 -6.89 -1.80
CA ARG A 423 -25.91 -7.58 -0.67
C ARG A 423 -25.69 -6.82 0.64
N LEU A 424 -26.68 -6.90 1.53
CA LEU A 424 -26.59 -6.42 2.90
C LEU A 424 -27.26 -7.44 3.83
N ILE A 425 -26.48 -7.94 4.80
CA ILE A 425 -26.97 -8.72 5.93
C ILE A 425 -26.68 -7.91 7.19
N SER A 426 -27.66 -7.74 8.07
CA SER A 426 -27.46 -7.12 9.37
C SER A 426 -28.25 -7.84 10.45
N SER A 427 -27.63 -8.11 11.59
CA SER A 427 -28.26 -8.77 12.73
C SER A 427 -27.89 -8.07 14.03
N THR A 428 -28.84 -7.99 14.95
CA THR A 428 -28.68 -7.44 16.29
C THR A 428 -29.24 -8.44 17.28
N GLY A 429 -28.45 -8.84 18.27
CA GLY A 429 -28.89 -9.73 19.34
C GLY A 429 -28.28 -9.33 20.67
N TRP A 430 -28.85 -9.82 21.76
CA TRP A 430 -28.32 -9.63 23.11
C TRP A 430 -28.10 -10.96 23.81
N ILE A 431 -27.11 -10.98 24.70
CA ILE A 431 -26.77 -12.11 25.56
C ILE A 431 -26.53 -11.60 26.99
N LYS A 432 -27.24 -12.18 27.95
CA LYS A 432 -27.08 -11.98 29.38
C LYS A 432 -26.16 -13.04 29.96
N SER A 433 -24.92 -12.63 30.22
CA SER A 433 -23.88 -13.41 30.91
C SER A 433 -23.68 -12.96 32.36
N SER A 434 -22.84 -13.65 33.11
CA SER A 434 -22.34 -13.24 34.43
C SER A 434 -21.62 -11.90 34.40
N TYR A 435 -21.13 -11.51 33.22
CA TYR A 435 -20.46 -10.24 33.01
C TYR A 435 -21.43 -9.08 32.74
N GLY A 436 -22.71 -9.39 32.51
CA GLY A 436 -23.82 -8.47 32.25
C GLY A 436 -24.47 -8.67 30.88
N ASN A 437 -25.28 -7.70 30.43
CA ASN A 437 -25.97 -7.74 29.13
C ASN A 437 -25.08 -7.24 27.97
N ILE A 438 -24.69 -8.14 27.08
CA ILE A 438 -23.86 -7.91 25.89
C ILE A 438 -24.79 -7.77 24.70
N THR A 439 -24.75 -6.66 23.96
CA THR A 439 -25.52 -6.50 22.71
C THR A 439 -24.57 -6.44 21.53
N THR A 440 -24.76 -7.30 20.54
CA THR A 440 -23.90 -7.39 19.36
C THR A 440 -24.71 -7.02 18.12
N HIS A 441 -24.18 -6.10 17.33
CA HIS A 441 -24.71 -5.70 16.03
C HIS A 441 -23.68 -6.04 14.95
N SER A 442 -24.02 -6.94 14.03
CA SER A 442 -23.17 -7.40 12.94
C SER A 442 -23.73 -6.92 11.61
N ILE A 443 -22.87 -6.43 10.71
CA ILE A 443 -23.24 -5.93 9.37
C ILE A 443 -22.24 -6.45 8.34
N GLN A 444 -22.73 -7.18 7.36
CA GLN A 444 -21.97 -7.54 6.15
C GLN A 444 -22.54 -6.80 4.93
N GLU A 445 -21.73 -5.93 4.33
CA GLU A 445 -22.05 -5.20 3.10
C GLU A 445 -21.13 -5.64 1.96
N PHE A 446 -21.73 -6.01 0.82
CA PHE A 446 -20.99 -6.50 -0.33
C PHE A 446 -21.34 -5.74 -1.62
N ARG A 447 -20.32 -5.47 -2.45
CA ARG A 447 -20.48 -4.89 -3.81
C ARG A 447 -19.56 -5.57 -4.81
N TYR A 448 -20.12 -6.03 -5.92
CA TYR A 448 -19.44 -6.83 -6.94
C TYR A 448 -19.66 -6.17 -8.29
N ASN A 449 -18.58 -5.98 -9.03
CA ASN A 449 -18.63 -5.55 -10.42
C ASN A 449 -17.69 -6.43 -11.23
N ASN A 450 -18.15 -6.88 -12.39
CA ASN A 450 -17.35 -7.60 -13.37
C ASN A 450 -17.68 -7.11 -14.77
N SER A 451 -16.65 -6.84 -15.56
CA SER A 451 -16.73 -6.62 -16.99
C SER A 451 -15.91 -7.67 -17.71
N LEU A 452 -16.57 -8.41 -18.59
CA LEU A 452 -15.96 -9.41 -19.45
C LEU A 452 -16.15 -8.97 -20.90
N GLN A 453 -15.06 -8.96 -21.67
CA GLN A 453 -15.08 -8.65 -23.11
C GLN A 453 -14.51 -9.83 -23.88
N VAL A 454 -15.17 -10.20 -24.97
CA VAL A 454 -14.71 -11.18 -25.93
C VAL A 454 -14.66 -10.55 -27.32
N ALA A 455 -13.55 -10.74 -28.01
CA ALA A 455 -13.38 -10.27 -29.39
C ALA A 455 -12.62 -11.31 -30.23
N LYS A 456 -12.37 -10.99 -31.50
CA LYS A 456 -11.66 -11.86 -32.46
C LYS A 456 -12.25 -13.28 -32.54
N ASP A 457 -13.57 -13.37 -32.55
CA ASP A 457 -14.32 -14.62 -32.60
C ASP A 457 -13.96 -15.60 -31.47
N GLY A 458 -13.67 -15.07 -30.27
CA GLY A 458 -13.32 -15.84 -29.09
C GLY A 458 -11.83 -15.89 -28.77
N ASP A 459 -10.95 -15.52 -29.71
CA ASP A 459 -9.49 -15.54 -29.51
C ASP A 459 -8.97 -14.37 -28.65
N PHE A 460 -9.82 -13.45 -28.20
CA PHE A 460 -9.44 -12.35 -27.32
C PHE A 460 -10.40 -12.25 -26.14
N GLN A 461 -9.86 -12.18 -24.92
CA GLN A 461 -10.64 -12.07 -23.70
C GLN A 461 -10.03 -11.07 -22.72
N VAL A 462 -10.87 -10.22 -22.12
CA VAL A 462 -10.49 -9.33 -21.03
C VAL A 462 -11.51 -9.47 -19.90
N VAL A 463 -11.03 -9.64 -18.67
CA VAL A 463 -11.84 -9.62 -17.45
C VAL A 463 -11.34 -8.51 -16.54
N ASP A 464 -12.25 -7.66 -16.08
CA ASP A 464 -12.01 -6.67 -15.04
C ASP A 464 -13.03 -6.86 -13.92
N GLN A 465 -12.57 -7.33 -12.76
CA GLN A 465 -13.40 -7.67 -11.61
C GLN A 465 -12.97 -6.86 -10.38
N MET A 466 -13.97 -6.39 -9.65
CA MET A 466 -13.80 -5.75 -8.35
C MET A 466 -14.84 -6.25 -7.35
N ILE A 467 -14.35 -6.76 -6.22
CA ILE A 467 -15.16 -7.19 -5.07
C ILE A 467 -14.85 -6.28 -3.89
N HIS A 468 -15.87 -5.68 -3.31
CA HIS A 468 -15.79 -4.99 -2.03
C HIS A 468 -16.55 -5.80 -0.98
N PHE A 469 -15.89 -6.06 0.14
CA PHE A 469 -16.46 -6.72 1.29
C PHE A 469 -16.19 -5.90 2.54
N ASN A 470 -17.25 -5.43 3.19
CA ASN A 470 -17.19 -4.64 4.40
C ASN A 470 -17.92 -5.36 5.53
N ASP A 471 -17.18 -5.75 6.56
CA ASP A 471 -17.70 -6.39 7.76
C ASP A 471 -17.56 -5.45 8.96
N ARG A 472 -18.63 -5.26 9.72
CA ARG A 472 -18.67 -4.37 10.88
C ARG A 472 -19.41 -5.03 12.03
N VAL A 473 -18.75 -5.11 13.18
CA VAL A 473 -19.29 -5.67 14.41
C VAL A 473 -19.20 -4.62 15.51
N TYR A 474 -20.35 -4.24 16.06
CA TYR A 474 -20.45 -3.35 17.21
C TYR A 474 -20.97 -4.16 18.40
N THR A 475 -20.18 -4.25 19.45
CA THR A 475 -20.54 -4.96 20.68
C THR A 475 -20.60 -4.00 21.84
N LYS A 476 -21.82 -3.73 22.30
CA LYS A 476 -22.07 -2.95 23.52
C LYS A 476 -21.96 -3.87 24.72
N MET A 477 -21.00 -3.55 25.58
CA MET A 477 -20.81 -4.25 26.84
C MET A 477 -21.71 -3.64 27.94
N PRO A 478 -21.82 -4.30 29.10
CA PRO A 478 -22.65 -3.85 30.23
C PRO A 478 -22.13 -2.57 30.89
N PHE A 479 -20.84 -2.28 30.73
CA PHE A 479 -20.17 -1.05 31.14
C PHE A 479 -20.11 -0.07 29.95
N HIS A 480 -19.82 1.23 30.16
CA HIS A 480 -19.91 2.32 29.15
C HIS A 480 -19.03 2.17 27.88
N HIS A 481 -18.45 1.00 27.60
CA HIS A 481 -17.59 0.73 26.44
C HIS A 481 -18.33 0.02 25.32
N VAL A 482 -18.14 0.52 24.10
CA VAL A 482 -18.56 -0.13 22.85
C VAL A 482 -17.31 -0.65 22.16
N HIS A 483 -17.28 -1.95 21.92
CA HIS A 483 -16.27 -2.57 21.08
C HIS A 483 -16.71 -2.46 19.62
N VAL A 484 -15.79 -2.06 18.75
CA VAL A 484 -16.03 -1.94 17.32
C VAL A 484 -14.93 -2.70 16.59
N GLU A 485 -15.31 -3.59 15.68
CA GLU A 485 -14.41 -4.23 14.73
C GLU A 485 -14.94 -3.99 13.32
N GLU A 486 -14.17 -3.27 12.50
CA GLU A 486 -14.52 -3.01 11.10
C GLU A 486 -13.40 -3.53 10.20
N SER A 487 -13.78 -4.20 9.11
CA SER A 487 -12.87 -4.78 8.14
C SER A 487 -13.34 -4.46 6.73
N PHE A 488 -12.60 -3.62 6.03
CA PHE A 488 -12.87 -3.22 4.65
C PHE A 488 -11.88 -3.92 3.71
N LYS A 489 -12.38 -4.89 2.94
CA LYS A 489 -11.60 -5.66 1.98
C LYS A 489 -11.95 -5.27 0.54
N THR A 490 -10.94 -5.20 -0.32
CA THR A 490 -11.13 -5.02 -1.77
C THR A 490 -10.27 -6.04 -2.52
N PHE A 491 -10.92 -6.82 -3.38
CA PHE A 491 -10.29 -7.81 -4.24
C PHE A 491 -10.40 -7.33 -5.69
N HIS A 492 -9.27 -7.24 -6.37
CA HIS A 492 -9.20 -6.76 -7.74
C HIS A 492 -8.52 -7.80 -8.62
N LEU A 493 -9.13 -8.08 -9.77
CA LEU A 493 -8.57 -8.95 -10.80
C LEU A 493 -8.73 -8.28 -12.15
N ASN A 494 -7.60 -8.05 -12.82
CA ASN A 494 -7.57 -7.73 -14.24
C ASN A 494 -6.87 -8.88 -14.98
N PHE A 495 -7.53 -9.46 -15.96
CA PHE A 495 -7.00 -10.53 -16.79
C PHE A 495 -7.14 -10.17 -18.27
N TYR A 496 -6.09 -10.43 -19.02
CA TYR A 496 -6.02 -10.25 -20.46
C TYR A 496 -5.50 -11.54 -21.08
N ALA A 497 -6.15 -11.98 -22.15
CA ALA A 497 -5.74 -13.11 -22.96
C ALA A 497 -5.93 -12.81 -24.45
N ASP A 498 -4.94 -13.16 -25.26
CA ASP A 498 -4.97 -13.06 -26.71
C ASP A 498 -4.33 -14.30 -27.34
N PHE A 499 -5.06 -14.95 -28.23
CA PHE A 499 -4.66 -16.15 -28.95
C PHE A 499 -4.40 -15.79 -30.41
N THR A 500 -3.22 -16.14 -30.92
CA THR A 500 -2.85 -15.90 -32.31
C THR A 500 -2.41 -17.19 -32.98
N VAL A 501 -3.13 -17.64 -34.00
CA VAL A 501 -2.78 -18.85 -34.78
C VAL A 501 -1.50 -18.60 -35.58
N GLN A 502 -0.55 -19.55 -35.56
CA GLN A 502 0.71 -19.47 -36.32
C GLN A 502 0.77 -20.44 -37.52
N GLY A 503 -0.14 -21.42 -37.60
CA GLY A 503 -0.22 -22.43 -38.67
C GLY A 503 -1.11 -23.61 -38.26
N GLU A 504 -1.17 -24.69 -39.07
CA GLU A 504 -1.89 -25.91 -38.69
C GLU A 504 -1.34 -26.49 -37.37
N GLY A 505 -2.17 -26.48 -36.34
CA GLY A 505 -1.89 -27.06 -35.03
C GLY A 505 -0.94 -26.26 -34.13
N SER A 506 -0.69 -24.97 -34.39
CA SER A 506 0.12 -24.11 -33.50
C SER A 506 -0.50 -22.74 -33.22
N PHE A 507 -0.30 -22.23 -32.00
CA PHE A 507 -0.75 -20.89 -31.59
C PHE A 507 0.16 -20.24 -30.56
N ILE A 508 0.16 -18.91 -30.54
CA ILE A 508 0.75 -18.08 -29.49
C ILE A 508 -0.37 -17.68 -28.53
N PHE A 509 -0.13 -17.85 -27.24
CA PHE A 509 -0.99 -17.37 -26.18
C PHE A 509 -0.26 -16.28 -25.40
N VAL A 510 -0.80 -15.05 -25.47
CA VAL A 510 -0.34 -13.90 -24.71
C VAL A 510 -1.30 -13.72 -23.55
N SER A 511 -0.79 -13.68 -22.32
CA SER A 511 -1.61 -13.46 -21.14
C SER A 511 -0.98 -12.51 -20.13
N ASN A 512 -1.82 -11.63 -19.56
CA ASN A 512 -1.45 -10.73 -18.48
C ASN A 512 -2.46 -10.85 -17.34
N VAL A 513 -1.98 -10.82 -16.11
CA VAL A 513 -2.79 -10.85 -14.89
C VAL A 513 -2.32 -9.77 -13.94
N THR A 514 -3.26 -9.02 -13.37
CA THR A 514 -3.06 -8.20 -12.17
C THR A 514 -4.04 -8.65 -11.10
N LEU A 515 -3.53 -9.25 -10.02
CA LEU A 515 -4.31 -9.71 -8.87
C LEU A 515 -3.99 -8.82 -7.66
N GLY A 516 -5.01 -8.40 -6.90
CA GLY A 516 -4.84 -7.50 -5.77
C GLY A 516 -5.73 -7.85 -4.57
N PHE A 517 -5.13 -7.84 -3.38
CA PHE A 517 -5.79 -7.99 -2.09
C PHE A 517 -5.48 -6.76 -1.23
N ASN A 518 -6.51 -6.03 -0.82
CA ASN A 518 -6.39 -4.92 0.13
C ASN A 518 -7.33 -5.15 1.32
N GLU A 519 -6.83 -4.96 2.53
CA GLU A 519 -7.62 -5.02 3.77
C GLU A 519 -7.23 -3.86 4.70
N ASN A 520 -8.23 -3.11 5.15
CA ASN A 520 -8.11 -2.13 6.21
C ASN A 520 -8.94 -2.62 7.39
N LYS A 521 -8.30 -2.85 8.53
CA LYS A 521 -8.95 -3.36 9.74
C LYS A 521 -8.83 -2.35 10.87
N TYR A 522 -9.95 -2.05 11.51
CA TYR A 522 -10.07 -1.14 12.64
C TYR A 522 -10.65 -1.91 13.82
N LYS A 523 -9.99 -1.82 14.97
CA LYS A 523 -10.53 -2.34 16.23
C LYS A 523 -10.47 -1.24 17.28
N HIS A 524 -11.56 -1.04 17.99
CA HIS A 524 -11.68 -0.06 19.06
C HIS A 524 -12.36 -0.72 20.25
N GLY A 525 -11.75 -0.65 21.43
CA GLY A 525 -12.30 -1.20 22.66
C GLY A 525 -11.80 -0.44 23.88
N GLY A 526 -12.64 0.39 24.50
CA GLY A 526 -12.22 1.22 25.62
C GLY A 526 -11.21 2.29 25.19
N TRP A 527 -9.98 2.22 25.70
CA TRP A 527 -8.86 3.13 25.37
C TRP A 527 -7.92 2.55 24.30
N ASP A 528 -8.11 1.28 23.91
CA ASP A 528 -7.24 0.59 22.96
C ASP A 528 -7.79 0.76 21.53
N PHE A 529 -6.93 1.28 20.64
CA PHE A 529 -7.22 1.48 19.23
C PHE A 529 -6.16 0.78 18.37
N PHE A 530 -6.60 -0.12 17.51
CA PHE A 530 -5.74 -0.86 16.60
C PHE A 530 -6.18 -0.62 15.16
N ILE A 531 -5.24 -0.19 14.32
CA ILE A 531 -5.43 -0.12 12.88
C ILE A 531 -4.38 -0.99 12.20
N SER A 532 -4.79 -1.80 11.24
CA SER A 532 -3.88 -2.48 10.33
C SER A 532 -4.28 -2.27 8.88
N PHE A 533 -3.28 -2.06 8.03
CA PHE A 533 -3.41 -1.96 6.59
C PHE A 533 -2.59 -3.07 5.94
N LEU A 534 -3.22 -3.89 5.10
CA LEU A 534 -2.55 -4.92 4.31
C LEU A 534 -2.87 -4.68 2.83
N ARG A 535 -1.83 -4.56 2.01
CA ARG A 535 -1.93 -4.40 0.56
C ARG A 535 -0.95 -5.34 -0.13
N ASN A 536 -1.47 -6.22 -0.96
CA ASN A 536 -0.71 -7.11 -1.83
C ASN A 536 -1.20 -6.94 -3.28
N THR A 537 -0.28 -6.80 -4.22
CA THR A 537 -0.61 -6.67 -5.64
C THR A 537 0.44 -7.40 -6.46
N GLN A 538 0.00 -8.39 -7.22
CA GLN A 538 0.84 -9.23 -8.06
C GLN A 538 0.49 -8.97 -9.53
N LYS A 539 1.53 -8.83 -10.36
CA LYS A 539 1.40 -8.65 -11.81
C LYS A 539 2.24 -9.71 -12.51
N ALA A 540 1.64 -10.40 -13.46
CA ALA A 540 2.29 -11.43 -14.26
C ALA A 540 1.97 -11.24 -15.75
N GLN A 541 2.94 -11.51 -16.61
CA GLN A 541 2.82 -11.43 -18.06
C GLN A 541 3.62 -12.57 -18.69
N SER A 542 3.08 -13.18 -19.74
CA SER A 542 3.68 -14.35 -20.37
C SER A 542 3.22 -14.49 -21.81
N VAL A 543 4.11 -15.06 -22.62
CA VAL A 543 3.85 -15.41 -24.01
C VAL A 543 4.33 -16.84 -24.18
N ILE A 544 3.42 -17.77 -24.48
CA ILE A 544 3.76 -19.17 -24.73
C ILE A 544 3.37 -19.58 -26.14
N GLU A 545 4.23 -20.38 -26.77
CA GLU A 545 3.94 -21.02 -28.05
C GLU A 545 3.49 -22.46 -27.79
N VAL A 546 2.30 -22.82 -28.29
CA VAL A 546 1.74 -24.17 -28.17
C VAL A 546 1.77 -24.83 -29.55
N LYS A 547 2.30 -26.06 -29.63
CA LYS A 547 2.49 -26.84 -30.87
C LYS A 547 1.73 -28.17 -30.80
N ASN A 548 1.45 -28.75 -31.98
CA ASN A 548 0.78 -30.05 -32.16
C ASN A 548 -0.62 -30.14 -31.55
N TYR A 549 -1.38 -29.04 -31.54
CA TYR A 549 -2.76 -29.03 -31.08
C TYR A 549 -3.73 -29.43 -32.19
N SER A 550 -4.73 -30.26 -31.88
CA SER A 550 -5.77 -30.66 -32.83
C SER A 550 -6.62 -29.45 -33.25
N THR A 551 -6.50 -29.03 -34.51
CA THR A 551 -7.28 -27.94 -35.12
C THR A 551 -8.79 -28.21 -35.18
N THR A 552 -9.21 -29.49 -35.13
CA THR A 552 -10.63 -29.88 -35.18
C THR A 552 -11.41 -29.50 -33.93
N LYS A 553 -10.77 -29.29 -32.77
CA LYS A 553 -11.46 -28.78 -31.55
C LYS A 553 -11.61 -27.25 -31.52
N ARG A 554 -10.92 -26.51 -32.40
CA ARG A 554 -10.93 -25.04 -32.42
C ARG A 554 -12.03 -24.44 -33.32
N LEU A 555 -12.53 -25.22 -34.30
CA LEU A 555 -13.49 -24.79 -35.33
C LEU A 555 -14.96 -24.61 -34.87
N ARG A 556 -15.24 -24.62 -33.56
CA ARG A 556 -16.61 -24.42 -33.02
C ARG A 556 -16.74 -23.38 -31.91
N GLY A 557 -15.76 -22.50 -31.69
CA GLY A 557 -15.93 -21.39 -30.74
C GLY A 557 -16.24 -21.80 -29.27
N THR A 558 -16.12 -23.08 -28.93
CA THR A 558 -16.70 -23.72 -27.74
C THR A 558 -15.87 -23.64 -26.47
N LYS A 559 -14.79 -22.83 -26.42
CA LYS A 559 -13.85 -22.88 -25.29
C LYS A 559 -13.29 -21.50 -24.94
N GLN A 560 -13.58 -21.07 -23.71
CA GLN A 560 -12.94 -19.96 -22.99
C GLN A 560 -11.41 -19.97 -23.17
N GLY A 561 -10.75 -18.80 -23.14
CA GLY A 561 -9.29 -18.74 -23.14
C GLY A 561 -8.63 -19.55 -22.01
N PHE A 562 -9.31 -19.67 -20.87
CA PHE A 562 -8.91 -20.52 -19.75
C PHE A 562 -8.92 -22.03 -20.05
N SER A 563 -9.76 -22.47 -21.02
CA SER A 563 -9.99 -23.89 -21.34
C SER A 563 -8.91 -24.50 -22.25
N CYS A 564 -8.13 -23.70 -22.99
CA CYS A 564 -7.05 -24.22 -23.85
C CYS A 564 -5.92 -24.92 -23.06
N LEU A 565 -5.71 -24.56 -21.79
CA LEU A 565 -4.75 -25.21 -20.89
C LEU A 565 -5.40 -26.31 -20.04
N LEU A 566 -6.68 -26.14 -19.71
CA LEU A 566 -7.50 -27.14 -19.02
C LEU A 566 -7.67 -28.43 -19.84
N GLU A 567 -7.61 -28.47 -21.18
CA GLU A 567 -7.67 -29.77 -21.88
C GLU A 567 -6.42 -30.65 -21.70
N ILE A 568 -5.30 -30.10 -21.21
CA ILE A 568 -4.17 -30.92 -20.78
C ILE A 568 -4.48 -31.59 -19.42
N SER A 569 -5.35 -30.99 -18.60
CA SER A 569 -5.66 -31.41 -17.23
C SER A 569 -7.04 -32.12 -17.06
N LEU A 570 -8.08 -31.66 -17.77
CA LEU A 570 -9.50 -32.04 -17.67
C LEU A 570 -9.84 -33.27 -18.54
N LEU A 571 -9.12 -33.50 -19.64
CA LEU A 571 -9.33 -34.70 -20.48
C LEU A 571 -8.94 -36.00 -19.74
N MET A 572 -8.10 -35.92 -18.70
CA MET A 572 -7.76 -37.05 -17.83
C MET A 572 -8.73 -37.23 -16.65
N MET A 573 -9.37 -36.16 -16.16
CA MET A 573 -10.36 -36.26 -15.09
C MET A 573 -11.67 -36.94 -15.55
N ILE A 574 -12.10 -36.69 -16.80
CA ILE A 574 -13.32 -37.31 -17.36
C ILE A 574 -13.14 -38.82 -17.61
N MET A 575 -11.91 -39.32 -17.80
CA MET A 575 -11.65 -40.77 -17.85
C MET A 575 -11.78 -41.47 -16.49
N MET A 576 -11.85 -40.74 -15.37
CA MET A 576 -11.97 -41.33 -14.02
C MET A 576 -13.42 -41.55 -13.55
N VAL A 577 -14.44 -41.06 -14.26
CA VAL A 577 -15.86 -41.20 -13.84
C VAL A 577 -16.56 -42.43 -14.47
N MET A 578 -15.96 -43.08 -15.48
CA MET A 578 -16.51 -44.33 -16.09
C MET A 578 -15.77 -45.60 -15.68
N GLY A 579 -15.44 -45.71 -14.39
CA GLY A 579 -14.76 -46.87 -13.80
C GLY A 579 -15.52 -47.56 -12.67
N LYS A 580 -16.85 -47.75 -12.78
CA LYS A 580 -17.55 -48.75 -11.94
C LYS A 580 -17.61 -50.07 -12.70
N GLY A 581 -16.75 -51.01 -12.30
CA GLY A 581 -16.83 -52.42 -12.66
C GLY A 581 -16.64 -53.32 -11.44
N ARG A 582 -17.76 -53.71 -10.81
CA ARG A 582 -18.00 -55.05 -10.25
C ARG A 582 -19.28 -55.49 -10.97
N ASP A 583 -19.31 -56.57 -11.74
CA ASP A 583 -18.94 -57.93 -11.37
C ASP A 583 -18.29 -58.71 -12.53
N GLY A 584 -17.44 -59.68 -12.19
CA GLY A 584 -16.84 -60.58 -13.14
C GLY A 584 -17.75 -61.76 -13.49
N VAL A 585 -17.84 -62.10 -14.78
CA VAL A 585 -18.14 -63.44 -15.27
C VAL A 585 -17.39 -63.65 -16.60
N VAL A 586 -16.78 -64.82 -16.69
CA VAL A 586 -16.05 -65.44 -17.82
C VAL A 586 -16.94 -65.60 -19.06
N VAL A 587 -16.36 -65.53 -20.28
CA VAL A 587 -16.52 -66.51 -21.39
C VAL A 587 -15.85 -65.96 -22.67
N GLU A 588 -14.82 -66.69 -23.08
CA GLU A 588 -14.34 -67.06 -24.42
C GLU A 588 -14.81 -66.37 -25.72
N SER A 589 -13.76 -66.11 -26.53
CA SER A 589 -13.60 -66.55 -27.93
C SER A 589 -13.93 -65.61 -29.11
N ASN A 590 -12.87 -65.46 -29.91
CA ASN A 590 -12.78 -65.62 -31.36
C ASN A 590 -13.47 -64.68 -32.36
N GLU A 591 -12.57 -64.18 -33.21
CA GLU A 591 -12.60 -64.27 -34.66
C GLU A 591 -13.31 -63.21 -35.52
N GLN A 592 -12.47 -62.69 -36.41
CA GLN A 592 -12.67 -62.56 -37.84
C GLN A 592 -13.60 -61.47 -38.41
N ARG A 593 -12.89 -60.47 -38.96
CA ARG A 593 -12.69 -60.30 -40.41
C ARG A 593 -13.72 -59.46 -41.16
N SER A 594 -13.12 -58.68 -42.07
CA SER A 594 -13.65 -58.31 -43.39
C SER A 594 -14.57 -57.07 -43.40
N LYS A 595 -14.46 -56.12 -44.33
CA LYS A 595 -13.66 -56.00 -45.56
C LYS A 595 -14.02 -54.65 -46.21
N LYS A 596 -13.05 -54.13 -46.99
CA LYS A 596 -13.20 -53.46 -48.31
C LYS A 596 -13.75 -52.01 -48.28
N LYS A 597 -13.30 -51.08 -49.13
CA LYS A 597 -12.55 -51.19 -50.40
C LYS A 597 -12.15 -49.77 -50.88
N LYS A 598 -10.89 -49.65 -51.35
CA LYS A 598 -10.43 -49.16 -52.70
C LYS A 598 -10.69 -47.69 -53.08
N LYS A 599 -9.86 -46.99 -53.88
CA LYS A 599 -8.68 -47.35 -54.72
C LYS A 599 -8.01 -46.07 -55.25
N ASN A 600 -6.70 -46.19 -55.54
CA ASN A 600 -5.88 -45.67 -56.67
C ASN A 600 -5.96 -44.18 -57.05
N GLY A 601 -4.85 -43.43 -57.13
CA GLY A 601 -3.71 -43.55 -58.08
C GLY A 601 -3.82 -42.39 -59.10
N GLY A 602 -2.82 -41.72 -59.66
CA GLY A 602 -1.36 -41.71 -59.68
C GLY A 602 -0.93 -40.75 -60.83
N SER A 603 0.28 -40.18 -60.78
CA SER A 603 1.03 -39.53 -61.91
C SER A 603 0.41 -38.22 -62.49
N ARG A 604 1.06 -37.27 -63.21
CA ARG A 604 2.40 -37.07 -63.81
C ARG A 604 2.48 -35.59 -64.32
N TRP A 605 3.59 -34.88 -64.07
CA TRP A 605 4.37 -33.92 -64.93
C TRP A 605 3.79 -32.67 -65.67
N CYS A 606 4.65 -31.61 -65.64
CA CYS A 606 5.04 -30.60 -66.66
C CYS A 606 4.25 -29.31 -66.98
N GLU A 607 4.96 -28.18 -66.76
CA GLU A 607 5.32 -27.04 -67.66
C GLU A 607 4.30 -26.09 -68.33
N GLY A 608 4.73 -24.82 -68.46
CA GLY A 608 4.30 -23.79 -69.42
C GLY A 608 3.54 -22.60 -68.77
N GLU A 609 4.13 -21.43 -68.51
CA GLU A 609 4.50 -20.27 -69.39
C GLU A 609 3.32 -19.38 -69.86
N GLU A 610 3.55 -18.06 -69.69
CA GLU A 610 3.12 -16.85 -70.48
C GLU A 610 1.64 -16.65 -70.90
N ASP A 611 1.05 -15.46 -71.08
CA ASP A 611 1.36 -14.04 -70.87
C ASP A 611 0.06 -13.23 -71.06
N ASP A 612 0.14 -11.91 -70.84
CA ASP A 612 -0.72 -10.81 -71.36
C ASP A 612 -2.14 -10.57 -70.79
N LEU A 613 -2.73 -9.38 -70.78
CA LEU A 613 -2.37 -7.94 -70.66
C LEU A 613 -3.72 -7.19 -70.89
N HIS A 614 -4.15 -6.29 -70.00
CA HIS A 614 -4.55 -4.89 -70.30
C HIS A 614 -5.49 -4.21 -69.27
N GLN A 615 -4.95 -3.09 -68.73
CA GLN A 615 -5.53 -1.74 -68.48
C GLN A 615 -6.79 -1.55 -67.62
N ALA A 616 -7.01 -0.47 -66.86
CA ALA A 616 -6.26 0.69 -66.33
C ALA A 616 -7.30 1.48 -65.49
N ASN A 617 -7.03 2.07 -64.31
CA ASN A 617 -6.52 3.44 -64.07
C ASN A 617 -6.52 3.66 -62.54
N LEU A 618 -5.38 3.91 -61.88
CA LEU A 618 -4.73 5.21 -61.57
C LEU A 618 -5.40 6.04 -60.44
N HIS A 619 -4.71 6.19 -59.29
CA HIS A 619 -4.04 7.45 -58.92
C HIS A 619 -3.15 7.36 -57.65
N HIS A 620 -1.91 7.82 -57.84
CA HIS A 620 -0.93 8.44 -56.93
C HIS A 620 -0.38 7.74 -55.68
N SER A 621 0.84 7.21 -55.84
CA SER A 621 1.94 7.40 -54.89
C SER A 621 3.12 8.04 -55.62
N LYS A 622 3.83 8.98 -54.99
CA LYS A 622 5.24 9.29 -55.30
C LYS A 622 6.00 9.63 -54.02
N THR A 623 6.84 8.68 -53.64
CA THR A 623 8.21 8.80 -53.15
C THR A 623 8.81 10.21 -53.07
N PHE A 624 9.53 10.47 -51.97
CA PHE A 624 10.64 11.42 -51.95
C PHE A 624 11.86 10.82 -51.23
N LYS A 625 12.99 10.82 -51.95
CA LYS A 625 14.36 10.69 -51.42
C LYS A 625 14.97 12.10 -51.31
N SER A 626 15.77 12.27 -50.27
CA SER A 626 16.89 13.21 -50.05
C SER A 626 16.69 14.73 -50.23
N SER A 627 16.91 15.46 -49.13
CA SER A 627 17.62 16.75 -49.11
C SER A 627 18.28 16.90 -47.72
N LEU A 628 19.60 16.80 -47.67
CA LEU A 628 20.53 17.92 -47.52
C LEU A 628 20.31 18.76 -46.25
N PHE A 629 21.32 18.70 -45.37
CA PHE A 629 21.61 19.71 -44.37
C PHE A 629 21.51 21.11 -44.99
N SER A 630 20.53 21.89 -44.56
CA SER A 630 20.57 23.34 -44.66
C SER A 630 20.81 23.89 -43.25
N GLN A 631 21.96 24.53 -43.07
CA GLN A 631 22.12 25.55 -42.04
C GLN A 631 21.11 26.67 -42.35
N SER A 632 20.14 26.89 -41.47
CA SER A 632 19.43 28.16 -41.39
C SER A 632 20.01 28.97 -40.24
N SER A 633 20.91 29.88 -40.56
CA SER A 633 21.17 31.05 -39.73
C SER A 633 19.96 31.99 -39.82
N ALA A 634 19.11 31.94 -38.81
CA ALA A 634 18.16 33.00 -38.49
C ALA A 634 18.14 33.16 -36.97
N ASN A 635 18.41 34.38 -36.49
CA ASN A 635 18.35 34.80 -35.10
C ASN A 635 16.92 34.69 -34.56
N GLU A 636 16.46 33.48 -34.25
CA GLU A 636 15.44 33.30 -33.22
C GLU A 636 16.17 33.27 -31.88
N THR A 637 15.95 34.29 -31.05
CA THR A 637 16.33 34.22 -29.64
C THR A 637 15.53 33.08 -28.99
N ILE A 638 16.10 31.88 -28.96
CA ILE A 638 15.53 30.72 -28.29
C ILE A 638 15.33 31.08 -26.82
N SER A 639 14.08 31.12 -26.37
CA SER A 639 13.75 31.45 -24.98
C SER A 639 14.43 30.48 -23.99
N PRO A 640 14.87 30.97 -22.82
CA PRO A 640 15.39 30.12 -21.75
C PRO A 640 14.38 29.03 -21.35
N THR A 641 14.88 27.85 -20.99
CA THR A 641 14.04 26.75 -20.51
C THR A 641 13.57 27.05 -19.09
N LEU A 642 12.26 27.01 -18.84
CA LEU A 642 11.71 27.16 -17.49
C LEU A 642 11.90 25.88 -16.69
N PHE A 643 12.50 25.97 -15.52
CA PHE A 643 12.59 24.90 -14.53
C PHE A 643 11.70 25.23 -13.33
N PHE A 644 11.04 24.24 -12.76
CA PHE A 644 10.18 24.42 -11.59
C PHE A 644 10.06 23.14 -10.78
N GLU A 645 9.72 23.32 -9.51
CA GLU A 645 9.30 22.24 -8.61
C GLU A 645 7.77 22.25 -8.47
N VAL A 646 7.14 21.08 -8.41
CA VAL A 646 5.69 20.99 -8.17
C VAL A 646 5.45 20.95 -6.66
N THR A 647 4.96 22.06 -6.13
CA THR A 647 4.58 22.23 -4.73
C THR A 647 3.21 22.90 -4.62
N LYS A 648 2.61 22.87 -3.42
CA LYS A 648 1.37 23.61 -3.18
C LYS A 648 1.61 25.12 -3.37
N PRO A 649 0.71 25.85 -4.05
CA PRO A 649 0.79 27.29 -4.14
C PRO A 649 0.73 27.94 -2.76
N ILE A 650 1.48 29.02 -2.57
CA ILE A 650 1.33 29.87 -1.39
C ILE A 650 -0.01 30.59 -1.51
N ASN A 651 -0.87 30.43 -0.50
CA ASN A 651 -2.12 31.17 -0.46
C ASN A 651 -1.81 32.63 -0.08
N LEU A 652 -2.02 33.54 -1.03
CA LEU A 652 -1.69 34.96 -0.89
C LEU A 652 -2.95 35.77 -0.58
N PRO A 653 -2.88 36.76 0.32
CA PRO A 653 -3.92 37.77 0.45
C PRO A 653 -4.19 38.48 -0.88
N THR A 654 -5.43 38.91 -1.10
CA THR A 654 -5.81 39.67 -2.31
C THR A 654 -5.27 41.12 -2.30
N THR A 655 -4.67 41.54 -1.19
CA THR A 655 -4.08 42.87 -1.03
C THR A 655 -2.79 43.00 -1.83
N LYS A 656 -2.48 44.24 -2.24
CA LYS A 656 -1.22 44.54 -2.92
C LYS A 656 -0.07 44.46 -1.91
N PRO A 657 0.97 43.65 -2.16
CA PRO A 657 2.13 43.60 -1.27
C PRO A 657 3.01 44.83 -1.42
N CYS A 658 3.73 45.15 -0.36
CA CYS A 658 4.95 45.96 -0.44
C CYS A 658 6.09 45.01 -0.85
N SER A 659 6.89 45.37 -1.85
CA SER A 659 7.98 44.53 -2.37
C SER A 659 9.33 45.18 -2.12
N LEU A 660 10.30 44.41 -1.64
CA LEU A 660 11.69 44.83 -1.42
C LEU A 660 12.63 43.87 -2.13
N THR A 661 13.37 44.35 -3.14
CA THR A 661 14.51 43.62 -3.70
C THR A 661 15.70 43.81 -2.78
N VAL A 662 16.05 42.77 -2.03
CA VAL A 662 17.13 42.83 -1.02
C VAL A 662 18.49 42.59 -1.66
N LEU A 663 18.54 41.73 -2.69
CA LEU A 663 19.78 41.39 -3.38
C LEU A 663 19.53 41.23 -4.88
N GLN A 664 20.41 41.83 -5.68
CA GLN A 664 20.59 41.53 -7.10
C GLN A 664 22.08 41.28 -7.32
N HIS A 665 22.46 40.09 -7.76
CA HIS A 665 23.86 39.69 -7.83
C HIS A 665 24.14 38.63 -8.89
N ASP A 666 25.36 38.68 -9.44
CA ASP A 666 25.87 37.72 -10.41
C ASP A 666 26.87 36.77 -9.75
N PHE A 667 26.44 35.53 -9.49
CA PHE A 667 27.29 34.50 -8.89
C PHE A 667 28.09 33.79 -9.99
N GLY A 668 29.31 34.27 -10.22
CA GLY A 668 30.29 33.68 -11.15
C GLY A 668 31.39 32.91 -10.42
N PHE A 669 32.43 33.61 -9.98
CA PHE A 669 33.58 33.04 -9.26
C PHE A 669 33.41 33.22 -7.74
N THR A 670 32.44 32.53 -7.15
CA THR A 670 32.05 32.72 -5.73
C THR A 670 32.35 31.51 -4.85
N TYR A 671 32.75 30.38 -5.43
CA TYR A 671 33.20 29.21 -4.68
C TYR A 671 34.45 29.53 -3.83
N GLY A 672 34.46 29.11 -2.57
CA GLY A 672 35.55 29.40 -1.63
C GLY A 672 35.68 30.87 -1.25
N LYS A 673 34.64 31.69 -1.49
CA LYS A 673 34.59 33.11 -1.12
C LYS A 673 33.51 33.36 -0.07
N PRO A 674 33.58 34.49 0.65
CA PRO A 674 32.54 34.83 1.59
C PRO A 674 31.15 35.00 0.97
N PRO A 675 30.08 34.77 1.76
CA PRO A 675 28.72 35.08 1.36
C PRO A 675 28.58 36.53 0.90
N VAL A 676 27.72 36.75 -0.09
CA VAL A 676 27.36 38.08 -0.56
C VAL A 676 26.44 38.73 0.47
N LEU A 677 26.83 39.90 0.96
CA LEU A 677 26.11 40.61 2.01
C LEU A 677 25.34 41.80 1.44
N ALA A 678 24.13 42.01 1.97
CA ALA A 678 23.33 43.20 1.76
C ALA A 678 22.75 43.68 3.09
N ASN A 679 22.54 44.99 3.21
CA ASN A 679 21.84 45.54 4.37
C ASN A 679 20.33 45.33 4.19
N TYR A 680 19.68 44.77 5.20
CA TYR A 680 18.24 44.63 5.26
C TYR A 680 17.67 45.60 6.28
N ASN A 681 16.65 46.34 5.87
CA ASN A 681 15.76 47.10 6.73
C ASN A 681 14.33 46.83 6.27
N PHE A 682 13.38 46.78 7.20
CA PHE A 682 11.97 46.81 6.83
C PHE A 682 11.68 48.10 6.04
N PRO A 683 10.99 48.05 4.88
CA PRO A 683 10.85 49.24 4.05
C PRO A 683 9.99 50.31 4.72
N SER A 684 10.57 51.50 4.94
CA SER A 684 9.89 52.65 5.56
C SER A 684 8.64 53.11 4.80
N ASP A 685 8.64 52.89 3.48
CA ASP A 685 7.59 53.33 2.57
C ASP A 685 6.42 52.33 2.50
N CYS A 686 6.49 51.20 3.22
CA CYS A 686 5.36 50.28 3.33
C CYS A 686 4.26 50.95 4.18
N PRO A 687 3.04 51.15 3.64
CA PRO A 687 1.99 51.93 4.31
C PRO A 687 1.30 51.21 5.47
N PHE A 688 1.77 50.02 5.86
CA PHE A 688 1.16 49.17 6.87
C PHE A 688 2.22 48.56 7.78
N GLN A 689 1.94 48.57 9.08
CA GLN A 689 2.78 47.98 10.12
C GLN A 689 2.36 46.53 10.45
N GLU A 690 1.11 46.14 10.18
CA GLU A 690 0.62 44.78 10.41
C GLU A 690 0.67 43.95 9.11
N VAL A 691 1.56 42.94 9.09
CA VAL A 691 1.78 42.04 7.94
C VAL A 691 1.21 40.65 8.22
N SER A 692 0.35 40.16 7.33
CA SER A 692 -0.31 38.85 7.44
C SER A 692 0.48 37.72 6.77
N LYS A 693 1.21 38.03 5.70
CA LYS A 693 2.00 37.06 4.93
C LYS A 693 3.30 37.69 4.44
N ILE A 694 4.41 36.96 4.55
CA ILE A 694 5.71 37.36 3.99
C ILE A 694 6.22 36.24 3.08
N VAL A 695 6.53 36.59 1.84
CA VAL A 695 7.01 35.62 0.84
C VAL A 695 8.38 36.04 0.34
N LEU A 696 9.33 35.11 0.40
CA LEU A 696 10.62 35.22 -0.26
C LEU A 696 10.49 34.66 -1.67
N GLU A 697 10.93 35.43 -2.66
CA GLU A 697 11.07 35.00 -4.04
C GLU A 697 12.54 35.07 -4.45
N TRP A 698 13.08 33.92 -4.83
CA TRP A 698 14.35 33.80 -5.52
C TRP A 698 14.07 33.64 -7.00
N ASN A 699 14.62 34.51 -7.85
CA ASN A 699 14.58 34.37 -9.30
C ASN A 699 15.99 34.27 -9.83
N ALA A 700 16.24 33.29 -10.69
CA ALA A 700 17.55 33.12 -11.28
C ALA A 700 17.51 32.75 -12.76
N THR A 701 18.51 33.24 -13.49
CA THR A 701 18.84 32.79 -14.84
C THR A 701 20.28 32.31 -14.89
N CYS A 702 20.55 31.36 -15.78
CA CYS A 702 21.90 30.91 -16.07
C CYS A 702 21.96 30.48 -17.53
N LYS A 703 23.05 30.82 -18.21
CA LYS A 703 23.36 30.36 -19.57
C LYS A 703 24.81 29.92 -19.64
N GLY A 704 25.04 28.73 -20.17
CA GLY A 704 26.34 28.08 -20.16
C GLY A 704 26.26 26.70 -19.51
N ARG A 705 27.40 26.04 -19.32
CA ARG A 705 27.46 24.77 -18.59
C ARG A 705 27.66 25.04 -17.10
N GLN A 706 26.81 24.47 -16.25
CA GLN A 706 26.97 24.36 -14.80
C GLN A 706 26.37 23.04 -14.32
N PHE A 707 26.80 22.61 -13.13
CA PHE A 707 26.17 21.52 -12.39
C PHE A 707 25.38 22.08 -11.22
N ASP A 708 24.68 21.19 -10.54
CA ASP A 708 23.92 21.48 -9.35
C ASP A 708 24.83 21.93 -8.20
N ARG A 709 24.35 22.90 -7.45
CA ARG A 709 25.04 23.52 -6.32
C ARG A 709 24.03 23.80 -5.22
N ILE A 710 24.41 23.53 -3.99
CA ILE A 710 23.66 23.98 -2.82
C ILE A 710 23.90 25.48 -2.58
N PHE A 711 22.85 26.19 -2.17
CA PHE A 711 22.93 27.57 -1.76
C PHE A 711 22.01 27.86 -0.57
N GLY A 712 22.34 28.90 0.18
CA GLY A 712 21.60 29.32 1.37
C GLY A 712 21.35 30.83 1.40
N VAL A 713 20.26 31.21 2.09
CA VAL A 713 19.86 32.60 2.33
C VAL A 713 19.62 32.79 3.82
N TRP A 714 20.31 33.75 4.43
CA TRP A 714 20.19 34.06 5.86
C TRP A 714 19.86 35.54 6.10
N LEU A 715 19.19 35.81 7.21
CA LEU A 715 19.02 37.15 7.75
C LEU A 715 19.55 37.16 9.18
N SER A 716 20.57 37.97 9.46
CA SER A 716 21.25 38.02 10.77
C SER A 716 21.66 36.63 11.30
N GLY A 717 22.09 35.75 10.40
CA GLY A 717 22.44 34.36 10.70
C GLY A 717 21.27 33.37 10.75
N VAL A 718 20.01 33.80 10.72
CA VAL A 718 18.83 32.91 10.68
C VAL A 718 18.62 32.42 9.25
N GLU A 719 18.65 31.11 9.03
CA GLU A 719 18.45 30.55 7.68
C GLU A 719 16.98 30.63 7.26
N LEU A 720 16.73 31.19 6.07
CA LEU A 720 15.39 31.38 5.50
C LEU A 720 15.10 30.38 4.38
N LEU A 721 16.13 30.05 3.58
CA LEU A 721 16.00 29.18 2.42
C LEU A 721 17.30 28.38 2.23
N ARG A 722 17.15 27.06 2.07
CA ARG A 722 18.16 26.16 1.54
C ARG A 722 17.65 25.57 0.23
N SER A 723 18.49 25.59 -0.80
CA SER A 723 18.03 25.26 -2.15
C SER A 723 19.15 24.77 -3.06
N CYS A 724 18.80 24.00 -4.07
CA CYS A 724 19.69 23.50 -5.11
C CYS A 724 19.50 24.31 -6.41
N THR A 725 20.60 24.65 -7.08
CA THR A 725 20.53 25.34 -8.38
C THR A 725 19.91 24.44 -9.45
N ALA A 726 19.22 25.03 -10.42
CA ALA A 726 18.85 24.33 -11.64
C ALA A 726 20.09 24.20 -12.56
N GLU A 727 20.22 23.06 -13.23
CA GLU A 727 21.30 22.83 -14.19
C GLU A 727 20.98 23.43 -15.58
N PRO A 728 21.81 24.35 -16.10
CA PRO A 728 21.53 25.09 -17.32
C PRO A 728 21.67 24.27 -18.61
N ARG A 729 20.99 24.77 -19.65
CA ARG A 729 21.07 24.27 -21.03
C ARG A 729 21.81 25.26 -21.94
N PRO A 730 22.24 24.85 -23.15
CA PRO A 730 22.87 25.75 -24.11
C PRO A 730 22.03 27.00 -24.45
N ASN A 731 20.70 26.90 -24.46
CA ASN A 731 19.78 28.01 -24.68
C ASN A 731 19.48 28.86 -23.42
N GLY A 732 20.06 28.51 -22.27
CA GLY A 732 19.81 29.14 -20.98
C GLY A 732 18.58 28.58 -20.24
N ILE A 733 18.50 28.93 -18.96
CA ILE A 733 17.41 28.53 -18.06
C ILE A 733 16.90 29.72 -17.24
N PHE A 734 15.65 29.60 -16.79
CA PHE A 734 15.03 30.45 -15.78
C PHE A 734 14.31 29.57 -14.76
N TRP A 735 14.44 29.87 -13.47
CA TRP A 735 13.67 29.23 -12.41
C TRP A 735 13.41 30.22 -11.28
N SER A 736 12.37 29.92 -10.52
CA SER A 736 11.93 30.71 -9.38
C SER A 736 11.59 29.81 -8.21
N VAL A 737 11.95 30.24 -7.00
CA VAL A 737 11.55 29.61 -5.75
C VAL A 737 10.76 30.63 -4.96
N LYS A 738 9.56 30.25 -4.51
CA LYS A 738 8.72 31.06 -3.63
C LYS A 738 8.54 30.33 -2.32
N LYS A 739 8.92 30.96 -1.21
CA LYS A 739 8.82 30.37 0.13
C LYS A 739 8.05 31.29 1.06
N ASP A 740 7.12 30.72 1.81
CA ASP A 740 6.44 31.42 2.89
C ASP A 740 7.38 31.52 4.10
N ILE A 741 7.87 32.72 4.36
CA ILE A 741 8.78 33.02 5.46
C ILE A 741 8.07 33.81 6.58
N THR A 742 6.73 33.77 6.62
CA THR A 742 5.93 34.48 7.63
C THR A 742 6.31 34.08 9.06
N ARG A 743 6.77 32.84 9.28
CA ARG A 743 7.22 32.38 10.61
C ARG A 743 8.37 33.21 11.18
N TYR A 744 9.16 33.88 10.32
CA TYR A 744 10.29 34.73 10.70
C TYR A 744 9.91 36.21 10.93
N SER A 745 8.63 36.50 11.16
CA SER A 745 8.11 37.88 11.21
C SER A 745 8.82 38.76 12.25
N SER A 746 9.17 38.24 13.44
CA SER A 746 9.86 39.04 14.48
C SER A 746 11.20 39.58 14.00
N LEU A 747 11.92 38.80 13.19
CA LEU A 747 13.17 39.19 12.57
C LEU A 747 12.93 40.14 11.39
N LEU A 748 12.00 39.80 10.49
CA LEU A 748 11.74 40.55 9.25
C LEU A 748 11.11 41.92 9.49
N LEU A 749 10.35 42.09 10.58
CA LEU A 749 9.68 43.35 10.91
C LEU A 749 10.45 44.17 11.96
N SER A 750 11.67 43.75 12.32
CA SER A 750 12.53 44.56 13.19
C SER A 750 12.93 45.88 12.50
N ASN A 751 13.00 46.94 13.29
CA ASN A 751 13.49 48.25 12.86
C ASN A 751 15.01 48.33 12.79
N ASP A 752 15.71 47.31 13.28
CA ASP A 752 17.17 47.25 13.26
C ASP A 752 17.67 46.97 11.85
N THR A 753 18.79 47.61 11.49
CA THR A 753 19.53 47.23 10.30
C THR A 753 20.20 45.88 10.51
N GLN A 754 19.86 44.94 9.64
CA GLN A 754 20.26 43.55 9.73
C GLN A 754 21.10 43.16 8.51
N THR A 755 21.90 42.10 8.67
CA THR A 755 22.74 41.61 7.57
C THR A 755 22.02 40.49 6.84
N PHE A 756 21.69 40.71 5.57
CA PHE A 756 21.20 39.69 4.66
C PHE A 756 22.39 39.02 3.98
N ALA A 757 22.52 37.72 4.09
CA ALA A 757 23.64 36.96 3.52
C ALA A 757 23.12 35.91 2.53
N VAL A 758 23.76 35.82 1.36
CA VAL A 758 23.48 34.79 0.37
C VAL A 758 24.78 34.13 -0.03
N TYR A 759 24.85 32.81 0.10
CA TYR A 759 25.98 32.03 -0.39
C TYR A 759 25.51 31.06 -1.46
N LEU A 760 26.11 31.19 -2.64
CA LEU A 760 26.03 30.24 -3.75
C LEU A 760 27.45 30.08 -4.27
N GLY A 761 28.09 28.96 -3.96
CA GLY A 761 29.45 28.66 -4.39
C GLY A 761 29.46 28.26 -5.86
N ASN A 762 29.79 29.19 -6.75
CA ASN A 762 29.89 28.95 -8.19
C ASN A 762 31.35 28.98 -8.69
N ILE A 763 31.64 28.16 -9.69
CA ILE A 763 32.94 28.12 -10.39
C ILE A 763 32.68 28.48 -11.84
N VAL A 764 33.47 29.41 -12.38
CA VAL A 764 33.46 29.71 -13.81
C VAL A 764 34.83 29.42 -14.39
N ASP A 765 34.92 28.59 -15.42
CA ASP A 765 36.18 28.30 -16.13
C ASP A 765 35.90 27.89 -17.59
N LYS A 766 36.89 27.26 -18.24
CA LYS A 766 36.77 26.77 -19.63
C LYS A 766 35.69 25.69 -19.82
N THR A 767 35.36 24.96 -18.77
CA THR A 767 34.37 23.87 -18.73
C THR A 767 33.04 24.39 -18.20
N TYR A 768 33.08 25.03 -17.04
CA TYR A 768 31.94 25.57 -16.31
C TYR A 768 31.71 27.02 -16.70
N THR A 769 30.93 27.28 -17.75
CA THR A 769 30.83 28.63 -18.33
C THR A 769 29.63 29.44 -17.83
N GLY A 770 28.73 28.83 -17.06
CA GLY A 770 27.49 29.48 -16.63
C GLY A 770 27.65 30.38 -15.41
N VAL A 771 27.13 31.60 -15.50
CA VAL A 771 26.99 32.55 -14.39
C VAL A 771 25.53 32.57 -13.96
N TYR A 772 25.29 32.48 -12.65
CA TYR A 772 23.95 32.56 -12.05
C TYR A 772 23.60 34.03 -11.77
N HIS A 773 22.67 34.59 -12.53
CA HIS A 773 22.15 35.95 -12.31
C HIS A 773 20.92 35.84 -11.41
N VAL A 774 21.01 36.40 -10.20
CA VAL A 774 20.04 36.16 -9.12
C VAL A 774 19.42 37.47 -8.64
N ASN A 775 18.09 37.46 -8.48
CA ASN A 775 17.32 38.47 -7.77
C ASN A 775 16.60 37.83 -6.57
N VAL A 776 16.72 38.44 -5.40
CA VAL A 776 15.99 38.04 -4.20
C VAL A 776 15.06 39.16 -3.76
N THR A 777 13.76 38.87 -3.78
CA THR A 777 12.70 39.84 -3.48
C THR A 777 11.85 39.33 -2.32
N LEU A 778 11.55 40.20 -1.36
CA LEU A 778 10.61 39.93 -0.27
C LEU A 778 9.30 40.66 -0.52
N TYR A 779 8.18 39.96 -0.38
CA TYR A 779 6.83 40.51 -0.52
C TYR A 779 6.11 40.50 0.83
N PHE A 780 5.70 41.67 1.30
CA PHE A 780 4.98 41.87 2.55
C PHE A 780 3.52 42.19 2.26
N TYR A 781 2.61 41.27 2.60
CA TYR A 781 1.18 41.44 2.37
C TYR A 781 0.50 41.97 3.64
N PRO A 782 -0.27 43.07 3.56
CA PRO A 782 -0.94 43.63 4.73
C PRO A 782 -2.02 42.69 5.26
N ALA A 783 -2.34 42.82 6.55
CA ALA A 783 -3.56 42.23 7.10
C ALA A 783 -4.81 42.91 6.49
N VAL A 784 -5.79 42.12 6.05
CA VAL A 784 -7.10 42.64 5.63
C VAL A 784 -7.90 42.99 6.88
N GLU A 785 -8.57 44.15 6.91
CA GLU A 785 -9.29 44.70 8.08
C GLU A 785 -10.06 43.64 8.90
N LYS A 786 -9.90 43.73 10.22
CA LYS A 786 -10.50 42.84 11.23
C LYS A 786 -12.02 42.73 11.03
N PRO A 787 -12.63 41.53 11.05
CA PRO A 787 -14.08 41.42 11.14
C PRO A 787 -14.55 42.08 12.44
N VAL A 788 -15.34 43.13 12.31
CA VAL A 788 -16.04 43.77 13.44
C VAL A 788 -17.15 42.83 13.92
N LEU A 789 -17.26 42.71 15.26
CA LEU A 789 -18.30 42.12 16.10
C LEU A 789 -18.14 40.67 16.64
N SER A 790 -17.95 40.67 17.97
CA SER A 790 -18.40 39.70 18.97
C SER A 790 -17.53 38.47 19.25
N LYS A 791 -16.51 38.66 20.09
CA LYS A 791 -16.59 38.25 21.49
C LYS A 791 -15.45 38.89 22.27
N GLU A 792 -15.83 39.37 23.44
CA GLU A 792 -14.94 39.98 24.42
C GLU A 792 -13.74 39.08 24.69
N LYS A 793 -12.61 39.75 24.91
CA LYS A 793 -11.49 39.29 25.75
C LYS A 793 -12.02 38.28 26.77
N TRP A 794 -11.61 37.03 26.63
CA TRP A 794 -11.41 35.96 27.63
C TRP A 794 -11.43 34.64 26.84
N GLY A 795 -10.24 34.07 26.57
CA GLY A 795 -10.12 32.69 26.05
C GLY A 795 -9.20 32.43 24.86
N ASP A 796 -8.27 33.34 24.51
CA ASP A 796 -7.42 33.17 23.32
C ASP A 796 -6.07 32.48 23.59
N PHE A 797 -6.08 31.40 24.36
CA PHE A 797 -4.92 30.52 24.52
C PHE A 797 -4.85 29.44 23.43
N GLY A 798 -5.96 29.20 22.73
CA GLY A 798 -6.06 28.15 21.71
C GLY A 798 -5.46 28.53 20.35
N SER A 799 -5.19 29.82 20.10
CA SER A 799 -4.53 30.29 18.87
C SER A 799 -3.01 30.50 19.01
N GLU A 800 -2.46 30.41 20.24
CA GLU A 800 -1.03 30.63 20.52
C GLU A 800 -0.09 29.50 20.05
N VAL A 801 -0.62 28.33 19.67
CA VAL A 801 0.23 27.26 19.11
C VAL A 801 0.58 27.53 17.63
N ASP A 802 -0.09 28.49 16.99
CA ASP A 802 0.18 28.99 15.62
C ASP A 802 0.62 30.47 15.61
N SER A 803 0.89 31.08 16.77
CA SER A 803 1.42 32.43 16.84
C SER A 803 2.88 32.48 16.38
N LYS A 804 3.27 33.62 15.80
CA LYS A 804 4.64 33.89 15.35
C LYS A 804 5.57 33.95 16.58
N ALA A 805 6.79 33.44 16.45
CA ALA A 805 7.79 33.54 17.52
C ALA A 805 8.18 35.01 17.76
N ASP A 806 8.37 35.39 19.02
CA ASP A 806 8.75 36.75 19.42
C ASP A 806 10.24 37.01 19.23
N LEU A 807 11.06 35.96 19.33
CA LEU A 807 12.50 35.99 19.15
C LEU A 807 12.96 34.73 18.41
N ILE A 808 13.92 34.89 17.51
CA ILE A 808 14.55 33.77 16.79
C ILE A 808 16.06 33.87 16.99
N ILE A 809 16.65 32.81 17.53
CA ILE A 809 18.10 32.72 17.76
C ILE A 809 18.70 31.80 16.67
N PRO A 810 19.68 32.27 15.89
CA PRO A 810 20.32 31.48 14.85
C PRO A 810 21.36 30.50 15.40
N PHE A 811 21.37 29.28 14.86
CA PHE A 811 22.39 28.26 15.07
C PHE A 811 23.23 28.03 13.82
N SER A 812 23.67 29.13 13.23
CA SER A 812 24.62 29.18 12.14
C SER A 812 26.01 29.61 12.64
N ARG A 813 27.02 29.54 11.76
CA ARG A 813 28.40 29.99 12.01
C ARG A 813 28.50 31.50 11.86
N ASP A 814 29.36 32.09 12.67
CA ASP A 814 29.63 33.53 12.61
C ASP A 814 30.52 33.88 11.40
N MET A 815 30.27 35.04 10.81
CA MET A 815 31.05 35.58 9.69
C MET A 815 32.35 36.27 10.17
N PRO A 816 33.38 36.39 9.31
CA PRO A 816 33.44 35.98 7.90
C PRO A 816 33.77 34.49 7.73
N LEU A 817 33.22 33.90 6.68
CA LEU A 817 33.47 32.52 6.24
C LEU A 817 33.88 32.56 4.77
N ASN A 818 34.50 31.49 4.26
CA ASN A 818 34.73 31.29 2.82
C ASN A 818 33.76 30.24 2.24
N ASP A 819 32.62 30.05 2.92
CA ASP A 819 31.54 29.14 2.57
C ASP A 819 30.20 29.69 3.13
N GLY A 820 29.11 28.92 3.06
CA GLY A 820 27.84 29.23 3.71
C GLY A 820 27.94 29.25 5.24
N LEU A 821 26.88 29.74 5.90
CA LEU A 821 26.85 29.87 7.37
C LEU A 821 26.50 28.54 8.09
N TRP A 822 26.26 27.45 7.37
CA TRP A 822 26.00 26.14 7.98
C TRP A 822 27.24 25.51 8.61
N TYR A 823 27.03 24.63 9.57
CA TYR A 823 28.06 23.75 10.11
C TYR A 823 28.26 22.52 9.22
N GLU A 824 29.51 22.08 9.10
CA GLU A 824 29.91 20.95 8.24
C GLU A 824 30.28 19.74 9.10
N ILE A 825 29.50 18.66 9.04
CA ILE A 825 29.83 17.39 9.67
C ILE A 825 30.62 16.55 8.69
N GLU A 826 31.88 16.33 9.01
CA GLU A 826 32.84 15.65 8.12
C GLU A 826 32.77 14.12 8.23
N ASN A 827 32.35 13.59 9.37
CA ASN A 827 32.27 12.17 9.62
C ASN A 827 31.40 11.85 10.85
N ALA A 828 31.17 10.56 11.10
CA ALA A 828 30.33 10.08 12.19
C ALA A 828 30.79 10.44 13.62
N THR A 829 32.04 10.89 13.81
CA THR A 829 32.56 11.32 15.13
C THR A 829 32.56 12.83 15.32
N ASP A 830 32.28 13.58 14.26
CA ASP A 830 32.26 15.04 14.30
C ASP A 830 30.98 15.55 14.98
N VAL A 831 31.15 16.44 15.95
CA VAL A 831 30.07 17.02 16.74
C VAL A 831 30.23 18.54 16.71
N LYS A 832 29.19 19.24 16.24
CA LYS A 832 29.17 20.69 16.15
C LYS A 832 28.39 21.26 17.30
N VAL A 833 29.00 22.18 18.04
CA VAL A 833 28.45 22.73 19.28
C VAL A 833 28.38 24.24 19.16
N LYS A 834 27.24 24.82 19.57
CA LYS A 834 27.08 26.27 19.72
C LYS A 834 26.52 26.57 21.10
N GLU A 835 27.12 27.56 21.77
CA GLU A 835 26.61 28.08 23.04
C GLU A 835 25.54 29.16 22.80
N PHE A 836 24.50 29.15 23.60
CA PHE A 836 23.42 30.14 23.53
C PHE A 836 22.86 30.46 24.92
N VAL A 837 22.26 31.64 25.04
CA VAL A 837 21.52 32.07 26.24
C VAL A 837 20.13 32.50 25.77
N ILE A 838 19.09 32.06 26.47
CA ILE A 838 17.71 32.48 26.20
C ILE A 838 17.22 33.47 27.26
N PRO A 839 16.28 34.37 26.92
CA PRO A 839 15.61 35.20 27.90
C PRO A 839 14.93 34.36 28.99
N GLN A 840 14.98 34.83 30.24
CA GLN A 840 14.40 34.10 31.37
C GLN A 840 12.87 34.11 31.41
N ASN A 841 12.20 34.84 30.51
CA ASN A 841 10.74 34.89 30.39
C ASN A 841 10.19 34.08 29.20
N VAL A 842 10.97 33.18 28.62
CA VAL A 842 10.51 32.28 27.56
C VAL A 842 9.48 31.29 28.10
N TYR A 843 8.36 31.10 27.40
CA TYR A 843 7.33 30.11 27.78
C TYR A 843 7.12 28.99 26.76
N ARG A 844 7.66 29.12 25.55
CA ARG A 844 7.68 28.08 24.50
C ARG A 844 8.95 28.19 23.67
N ALA A 845 9.49 27.05 23.24
CA ALA A 845 10.69 26.97 22.42
C ALA A 845 10.63 25.81 21.41
N VAL A 846 10.81 26.11 20.12
CA VAL A 846 10.83 25.12 19.02
C VAL A 846 12.10 25.30 18.20
N LEU A 847 12.83 24.21 17.97
CA LEU A 847 14.03 24.20 17.15
C LEU A 847 13.69 23.73 15.73
N GLU A 848 13.90 24.57 14.73
CA GLU A 848 13.79 24.21 13.31
C GLU A 848 15.17 23.84 12.77
N VAL A 849 15.32 22.61 12.28
CA VAL A 849 16.60 22.05 11.82
C VAL A 849 16.64 21.97 10.29
N TYR A 850 17.74 22.46 9.71
CA TYR A 850 18.06 22.39 8.29
C TYR A 850 19.17 21.38 8.04
N VAL A 851 18.96 20.48 7.08
CA VAL A 851 19.90 19.41 6.76
C VAL A 851 20.05 19.25 5.25
N SER A 852 21.29 19.07 4.79
CA SER A 852 21.61 18.65 3.43
C SER A 852 22.89 17.81 3.45
N PHE A 853 23.04 16.89 2.50
CA PHE A 853 24.09 15.88 2.46
C PHE A 853 24.81 15.96 1.11
N HIS A 854 26.13 15.87 1.10
CA HIS A 854 26.98 16.22 -0.05
C HIS A 854 28.16 15.24 -0.16
N GLU A 855 28.91 15.33 -1.26
CA GLU A 855 30.11 14.54 -1.50
C GLU A 855 29.83 13.03 -1.36
N ASN A 856 30.52 12.31 -0.46
CA ASN A 856 30.34 10.86 -0.29
C ASN A 856 28.98 10.47 0.29
N ASP A 857 28.26 11.41 0.90
CA ASP A 857 26.91 11.19 1.40
C ASP A 857 25.83 11.86 0.53
N GLU A 858 26.17 12.44 -0.62
CA GLU A 858 25.16 12.93 -1.58
C GLU A 858 24.16 11.82 -1.96
N PHE A 859 24.67 10.59 -2.09
CA PHE A 859 23.93 9.38 -2.44
C PHE A 859 23.81 8.40 -1.26
N TRP A 860 23.81 8.88 -0.01
CA TRP A 860 23.88 8.03 1.20
C TRP A 860 22.91 6.84 1.20
N TYR A 861 21.73 6.98 0.58
CA TYR A 861 20.72 5.93 0.44
C TYR A 861 21.20 4.70 -0.37
N GLY A 862 22.22 4.88 -1.20
CA GLY A 862 22.89 3.86 -2.02
C GLY A 862 24.25 3.41 -1.48
N ASN A 863 24.71 3.92 -0.34
CA ASN A 863 26.02 3.58 0.20
C ASN A 863 26.08 2.12 0.69
N LEU A 864 27.22 1.48 0.44
CA LEU A 864 27.40 0.05 0.66
C LEU A 864 27.82 -0.26 2.11
N PRO A 865 27.50 -1.46 2.63
CA PRO A 865 28.04 -1.89 3.92
C PRO A 865 29.56 -2.03 3.87
N ASN A 866 30.23 -1.65 4.97
CA ASN A 866 31.70 -1.70 5.04
C ASN A 866 32.24 -3.13 4.91
N GLU A 867 31.50 -4.13 5.40
CA GLU A 867 31.87 -5.54 5.29
C GLU A 867 31.92 -6.00 3.83
N TYR A 868 30.98 -5.53 3.01
CA TYR A 868 30.93 -5.82 1.58
C TYR A 868 32.09 -5.18 0.82
N ILE A 869 32.39 -3.91 1.13
CA ILE A 869 33.50 -3.16 0.54
C ILE A 869 34.82 -3.88 0.85
N ALA A 870 35.06 -4.18 2.13
CA ALA A 870 36.29 -4.82 2.59
C ALA A 870 36.48 -6.22 1.98
N ALA A 871 35.42 -7.04 1.94
CA ALA A 871 35.50 -8.39 1.40
C ALA A 871 35.74 -8.45 -0.11
N ASN A 872 35.36 -7.41 -0.85
CA ASN A 872 35.53 -7.32 -2.29
C ASN A 872 36.71 -6.44 -2.74
N ASN A 873 37.49 -5.91 -1.80
CA ASN A 873 38.61 -4.98 -2.07
C ASN A 873 38.19 -3.79 -2.95
N LEU A 874 36.98 -3.25 -2.75
CA LEU A 874 36.51 -2.11 -3.51
C LEU A 874 37.21 -0.84 -3.02
N THR A 875 37.80 -0.09 -3.95
CA THR A 875 38.36 1.24 -3.71
C THR A 875 37.41 2.30 -4.29
N ASP A 876 37.43 3.51 -3.74
CA ASP A 876 36.66 4.66 -4.25
C ASP A 876 35.12 4.50 -4.22
N VAL A 877 34.60 3.74 -3.26
CA VAL A 877 33.15 3.61 -3.01
C VAL A 877 32.77 4.09 -1.61
N ALA A 878 31.63 4.77 -1.51
CA ALA A 878 31.11 5.28 -0.24
C ALA A 878 30.54 4.14 0.62
N GLY A 879 30.98 4.10 1.89
CA GLY A 879 30.62 3.08 2.86
C GLY A 879 29.57 3.49 3.89
N ASN A 880 29.59 2.82 5.05
CA ASN A 880 28.71 3.02 6.21
C ASN A 880 27.22 2.72 5.97
N GLY A 881 26.87 2.03 4.88
CA GLY A 881 25.51 1.57 4.61
C GLY A 881 24.48 2.70 4.42
N PRO A 882 23.20 2.36 4.24
CA PRO A 882 22.19 3.27 3.72
C PRO A 882 21.43 4.07 4.79
N PHE A 883 21.91 4.18 6.04
CA PHE A 883 21.17 4.85 7.13
C PHE A 883 21.99 5.96 7.79
N ARG A 884 21.32 7.09 8.05
CA ARG A 884 21.86 8.29 8.70
C ARG A 884 20.82 8.85 9.66
N GLU A 885 21.22 9.21 10.88
CA GLU A 885 20.40 9.92 11.85
C GLU A 885 21.11 11.21 12.25
N VAL A 886 20.46 12.36 12.07
CA VAL A 886 20.93 13.61 12.65
C VAL A 886 20.45 13.66 14.10
N VAL A 887 21.39 13.67 15.03
CA VAL A 887 21.16 13.69 16.47
C VAL A 887 21.28 15.11 16.98
N VAL A 888 20.27 15.57 17.72
CA VAL A 888 20.25 16.89 18.35
C VAL A 888 20.38 16.72 19.85
N SER A 889 21.40 17.34 20.45
CA SER A 889 21.67 17.24 21.88
C SER A 889 21.73 18.62 22.55
N LEU A 890 21.24 18.70 23.79
CA LEU A 890 21.24 19.88 24.63
C LEU A 890 21.99 19.57 25.92
N ASP A 891 23.07 20.30 26.19
CA ASP A 891 23.98 20.08 27.33
C ASP A 891 24.48 18.63 27.47
N GLY A 892 24.62 17.93 26.33
CA GLY A 892 25.07 16.53 26.27
C GLY A 892 23.94 15.49 26.29
N GLU A 893 22.68 15.88 26.47
CA GLU A 893 21.52 14.98 26.44
C GLU A 893 20.79 15.04 25.09
N ILE A 894 20.38 13.90 24.52
CA ILE A 894 19.72 13.86 23.21
C ILE A 894 18.26 14.32 23.33
N ILE A 895 17.93 15.47 22.76
CA ILE A 895 16.58 16.06 22.85
C ILE A 895 15.69 15.76 21.64
N GLY A 896 16.27 15.28 20.54
CA GLY A 896 15.53 14.91 19.34
C GLY A 896 16.40 14.29 18.25
N ALA A 897 15.74 13.76 17.22
CA ALA A 897 16.39 13.17 16.05
C ALA A 897 15.69 13.60 14.75
N VAL A 898 16.46 13.70 13.66
CA VAL A 898 15.96 13.97 12.31
C VAL A 898 16.41 12.86 11.36
N TRP A 899 15.43 12.22 10.72
CA TRP A 899 15.65 11.26 9.64
C TRP A 899 15.16 11.93 8.34
N PRO A 900 16.07 12.46 7.52
CA PRO A 900 15.70 13.38 6.47
C PRO A 900 14.96 12.69 5.33
N PHE A 901 14.06 13.43 4.68
CA PHE A 901 13.54 13.06 3.36
C PHE A 901 14.70 12.91 2.37
N THR A 902 14.65 11.87 1.54
CA THR A 902 15.65 11.53 0.54
C THR A 902 15.59 12.48 -0.66
N VAL A 903 16.06 13.71 -0.46
CA VAL A 903 16.19 14.72 -1.52
C VAL A 903 17.14 14.19 -2.59
N VAL A 904 16.73 14.29 -3.86
CA VAL A 904 17.61 14.07 -5.01
C VAL A 904 17.92 15.43 -5.61
N TYR A 905 19.21 15.80 -5.68
CA TYR A 905 19.62 17.07 -6.29
C TYR A 905 19.41 17.06 -7.81
N THR A 906 19.42 18.25 -8.40
CA THR A 906 19.10 18.43 -9.83
C THR A 906 20.09 17.75 -10.77
N GLY A 907 21.29 17.39 -10.29
CA GLY A 907 22.29 16.58 -10.99
C GLY A 907 22.26 15.08 -10.66
N GLY A 908 21.58 14.68 -9.58
CA GLY A 908 21.69 13.35 -8.99
C GLY A 908 21.02 12.23 -9.81
N ILE A 909 21.60 11.02 -9.71
CA ILE A 909 21.15 9.76 -10.35
C ILE A 909 21.19 9.83 -11.88
N ASN A 910 20.27 10.58 -12.47
CA ASN A 910 20.23 10.88 -13.89
C ASN A 910 19.72 12.32 -14.07
N PRO A 911 20.59 13.28 -14.40
CA PRO A 911 20.24 14.71 -14.43
C PRO A 911 19.15 15.04 -15.45
N LEU A 912 18.89 14.17 -16.43
CA LEU A 912 17.84 14.37 -17.43
C LEU A 912 16.43 14.18 -16.85
N LEU A 913 16.29 13.44 -15.73
CA LEU A 913 15.01 13.24 -15.04
C LEU A 913 14.44 14.56 -14.51
N TRP A 914 15.31 15.49 -14.11
CA TRP A 914 14.94 16.67 -13.34
C TRP A 914 14.69 17.91 -14.22
N ARG A 915 14.40 17.69 -15.51
CA ARG A 915 14.29 18.75 -16.53
C ARG A 915 13.00 18.58 -17.36
N PRO A 916 12.05 19.53 -17.34
CA PRO A 916 12.02 20.79 -16.58
C PRO A 916 11.43 20.66 -15.15
N ILE A 917 10.94 19.48 -14.78
CA ILE A 917 10.30 19.22 -13.48
C ILE A 917 11.38 18.71 -12.52
N SER A 918 11.76 19.53 -11.54
CA SER A 918 12.78 19.15 -10.56
C SER A 918 12.27 18.07 -9.60
N ALA A 919 13.18 17.35 -8.94
CA ALA A 919 12.84 16.47 -7.83
C ALA A 919 12.16 17.26 -6.71
N ILE A 920 11.11 16.72 -6.08
CA ILE A 920 10.45 17.40 -4.95
C ILE A 920 11.44 17.65 -3.80
N GLY A 921 11.41 18.84 -3.20
CA GLY A 921 12.29 19.24 -2.11
C GLY A 921 13.72 19.61 -2.53
N SER A 922 14.01 19.76 -3.83
CA SER A 922 15.33 20.18 -4.31
C SER A 922 15.45 21.70 -4.41
N PHE A 923 14.37 22.40 -4.72
CA PHE A 923 14.33 23.87 -4.78
C PHE A 923 13.94 24.52 -3.45
N ASP A 924 13.21 23.81 -2.59
CA ASP A 924 12.98 24.21 -1.19
C ASP A 924 13.19 22.98 -0.31
N LEU A 925 14.40 22.85 0.27
CA LEU A 925 14.75 21.68 1.07
C LEU A 925 13.89 21.61 2.34
N PRO A 926 13.41 20.41 2.75
CA PRO A 926 12.60 20.26 3.95
C PRO A 926 13.32 20.67 5.24
N THR A 927 12.57 21.27 6.16
CA THR A 927 13.01 21.56 7.53
C THR A 927 12.24 20.71 8.55
N TYR A 928 12.83 20.53 9.74
CA TYR A 928 12.31 19.64 10.76
C TYR A 928 12.18 20.37 12.09
N ASP A 929 10.95 20.47 12.60
CA ASP A 929 10.68 21.12 13.89
C ASP A 929 10.81 20.08 15.03
N ILE A 930 11.54 20.46 16.09
CA ILE A 930 11.69 19.71 17.34
C ILE A 930 11.16 20.59 18.48
N GLU A 931 10.13 20.11 19.18
CA GLU A 931 9.53 20.81 20.32
C GLU A 931 10.40 20.62 21.58
N ILE A 932 11.07 21.69 22.01
CA ILE A 932 12.00 21.67 23.15
C ILE A 932 11.45 22.37 24.40
N THR A 933 10.20 22.86 24.34
CA THR A 933 9.48 23.44 25.49
C THR A 933 9.57 22.61 26.78
N PRO A 934 9.47 21.25 26.75
CA PRO A 934 9.63 20.43 27.96
C PRO A 934 10.94 20.67 28.74
N PHE A 935 12.01 21.10 28.06
CA PHE A 935 13.34 21.32 28.64
C PHE A 935 13.55 22.75 29.17
N LEU A 936 12.59 23.67 29.00
CA LEU A 936 12.74 25.07 29.41
C LEU A 936 13.07 25.24 30.90
N GLY A 937 12.59 24.35 31.77
CA GLY A 937 12.95 24.38 33.20
C GLY A 937 14.46 24.35 33.47
N ASN A 938 15.22 23.67 32.59
CA ASN A 938 16.67 23.58 32.70
C ASN A 938 17.37 24.79 32.05
N LEU A 939 16.73 25.40 31.04
CA LEU A 939 17.28 26.49 30.22
C LEU A 939 17.04 27.90 30.80
N LEU A 940 16.02 28.09 31.65
CA LEU A 940 15.62 29.40 32.21
C LEU A 940 16.49 29.87 33.39
N ASN A 941 17.77 29.52 33.39
CA ASN A 941 18.71 29.82 34.47
C ASN A 941 19.57 31.08 34.20
N GLY A 942 19.48 31.67 33.01
CA GLY A 942 20.26 32.85 32.59
C GLY A 942 21.75 32.58 32.33
N LYS A 943 22.16 31.32 32.22
CA LYS A 943 23.52 30.88 31.90
C LYS A 943 23.60 30.38 30.45
N PRO A 944 24.81 30.28 29.88
CA PRO A 944 25.03 29.64 28.59
C PRO A 944 24.70 28.13 28.63
N HIS A 945 24.07 27.66 27.56
CA HIS A 945 23.74 26.27 27.28
C HIS A 945 24.34 25.83 25.95
N LYS A 946 24.63 24.54 25.78
CA LYS A 946 25.26 23.98 24.59
C LYS A 946 24.25 23.21 23.75
N LEU A 947 23.97 23.68 22.54
CA LEU A 947 23.27 22.90 21.52
C LEU A 947 24.30 22.19 20.64
N SER A 948 24.13 20.90 20.42
CA SER A 948 25.07 20.06 19.66
C SER A 948 24.37 19.25 18.57
N PHE A 949 25.03 19.10 17.43
CA PHE A 949 24.58 18.29 16.30
C PHE A 949 25.65 17.29 15.90
N SER A 950 25.22 16.07 15.59
CA SER A 950 26.06 15.02 15.01
C SER A 950 25.24 14.17 14.05
N VAL A 951 25.89 13.44 13.14
CA VAL A 951 25.20 12.55 12.19
C VAL A 951 25.76 11.14 12.31
N THR A 952 24.91 10.17 12.64
CA THR A 952 25.33 8.78 12.73
C THR A 952 25.73 8.25 11.35
N ASN A 953 26.77 7.42 11.31
CA ASN A 953 27.30 6.81 10.09
C ASN A 953 27.74 7.80 9.00
N ALA A 954 27.83 9.10 9.30
CA ALA A 954 28.15 10.11 8.31
C ALA A 954 29.51 9.89 7.66
N LEU A 955 29.52 10.14 6.36
CA LEU A 955 30.68 10.48 5.57
C LEU A 955 30.64 11.98 5.26
N ASN A 956 31.74 12.50 4.76
CA ASN A 956 31.86 13.89 4.38
C ASN A 956 30.92 14.15 3.17
N VAL A 957 30.09 15.21 3.14
CA VAL A 957 29.84 16.22 4.18
C VAL A 957 28.35 16.40 4.40
N TRP A 958 27.93 16.64 5.65
CA TRP A 958 26.58 17.11 5.96
C TRP A 958 26.59 18.57 6.39
N TYR A 959 25.74 19.38 5.78
CA TYR A 959 25.52 20.76 6.20
C TYR A 959 24.31 20.86 7.13
N ILE A 960 24.54 21.38 8.33
CA ILE A 960 23.54 21.54 9.39
C ILE A 960 23.44 23.01 9.78
N ASP A 961 22.21 23.51 9.88
CA ASP A 961 21.89 24.80 10.50
C ASP A 961 20.60 24.63 11.30
N ALA A 962 20.29 25.55 12.21
CA ALA A 962 19.02 25.54 12.92
C ALA A 962 18.58 26.95 13.35
N ASN A 963 17.27 27.10 13.56
CA ASN A 963 16.67 28.32 14.08
C ASN A 963 15.87 27.98 15.34
N LEU A 964 16.21 28.61 16.46
CA LEU A 964 15.47 28.46 17.70
C LEU A 964 14.41 29.54 17.81
N HIS A 965 13.16 29.14 17.63
CA HIS A 965 11.97 29.98 17.74
C HIS A 965 11.52 30.03 19.21
N LEU A 966 11.41 31.25 19.77
CA LEU A 966 11.08 31.50 21.16
C LEU A 966 9.85 32.39 21.30
N TRP A 967 8.96 32.03 22.22
CA TRP A 967 7.82 32.87 22.62
C TRP A 967 8.04 33.40 24.03
N LEU A 968 7.84 34.70 24.20
CA LEU A 968 8.21 35.46 25.39
C LEU A 968 6.97 35.93 26.15
N ASP A 969 7.03 35.81 27.47
CA ASP A 969 6.01 36.36 28.33
C ASP A 969 6.29 37.85 28.58
N SER A 970 5.59 38.71 27.86
CA SER A 970 5.71 40.17 28.00
C SER A 970 5.26 40.72 29.37
N LYS A 971 4.51 39.95 30.17
CA LYS A 971 3.99 40.38 31.48
C LYS A 971 4.79 39.83 32.65
N SER A 972 5.74 38.93 32.40
CA SER A 972 6.63 38.40 33.43
C SER A 972 8.09 38.67 33.10
N ALA A 973 8.85 39.10 34.10
CA ALA A 973 10.31 39.20 33.96
C ALA A 973 10.99 37.82 33.93
N LYS A 974 10.33 36.77 34.46
CA LYS A 974 10.85 35.42 34.53
C LYS A 974 9.73 34.38 34.50
N THR A 975 9.93 33.29 33.77
CA THR A 975 9.10 32.09 33.80
C THR A 975 9.80 31.01 34.62
N GLU A 976 9.01 30.07 35.13
CA GLU A 976 9.51 28.91 35.87
C GLU A 976 9.14 27.66 35.09
N GLY A 977 9.98 26.63 35.07
CA GLY A 977 9.61 25.38 34.44
C GLY A 977 10.30 24.19 35.08
N LYS A 978 9.83 23.00 34.73
CA LYS A 978 10.44 21.75 35.19
C LYS A 978 10.20 20.64 34.18
N LEU A 979 11.27 19.91 33.85
CA LEU A 979 11.18 18.64 33.13
C LEU A 979 10.61 17.58 34.08
N LEU A 980 9.52 16.95 33.69
CA LEU A 980 8.80 15.95 34.48
C LEU A 980 9.22 14.52 34.12
N GLN A 981 9.29 14.23 32.82
CA GLN A 981 9.58 12.91 32.29
C GLN A 981 10.39 13.06 31.00
N TYR A 982 11.38 12.19 30.83
CA TYR A 982 12.20 12.14 29.63
C TYR A 982 12.59 10.68 29.40
N ASP A 983 12.07 10.13 28.30
CA ASP A 983 12.27 8.75 27.90
C ASP A 983 12.92 8.72 26.52
N ILE A 984 14.04 8.01 26.43
CA ILE A 984 14.77 7.80 25.20
C ILE A 984 15.04 6.31 25.04
N VAL A 985 14.51 5.73 23.97
CA VAL A 985 14.87 4.37 23.59
C VAL A 985 16.13 4.47 22.72
N PRO A 986 17.21 3.74 23.05
CA PRO A 986 18.41 3.70 22.21
C PRO A 986 18.07 3.33 20.76
N LEU A 987 18.86 3.85 19.82
CA LEU A 987 18.69 3.54 18.41
C LEU A 987 18.79 2.02 18.19
N SER A 988 17.71 1.40 17.73
CA SER A 988 17.67 -0.04 17.47
C SER A 988 17.94 -0.27 16.00
N VAL A 989 19.14 -0.75 15.65
CA VAL A 989 19.54 -1.04 14.27
C VAL A 989 19.57 -2.56 14.08
N THR A 990 18.92 -3.04 13.03
CA THR A 990 19.06 -4.41 12.55
C THR A 990 19.53 -4.38 11.11
N SER A 991 20.67 -5.00 10.86
CA SER A 991 21.28 -5.05 9.53
C SER A 991 21.57 -6.50 9.16
N VAL A 992 21.13 -6.89 7.97
CA VAL A 992 21.46 -8.18 7.35
C VAL A 992 22.31 -7.86 6.12
N VAL A 993 23.51 -8.44 6.09
CA VAL A 993 24.47 -8.29 5.00
C VAL A 993 24.75 -9.68 4.45
N ASP A 994 24.21 -9.98 3.26
CA ASP A 994 24.39 -11.28 2.60
C ASP A 994 24.97 -11.05 1.20
N PHE A 995 26.15 -11.60 0.93
CA PHE A 995 26.80 -11.44 -0.37
C PHE A 995 27.76 -12.57 -0.70
N LYS A 996 27.99 -12.74 -2.01
CA LYS A 996 29.01 -13.63 -2.58
C LYS A 996 29.71 -12.91 -3.72
N GLY A 997 30.96 -12.53 -3.49
CA GLY A 997 31.66 -11.62 -4.41
C GLY A 997 30.89 -10.31 -4.56
N LEU A 998 30.73 -9.85 -5.80
CA LEU A 998 30.06 -8.59 -6.14
C LEU A 998 28.52 -8.64 -6.14
N ASN A 999 27.93 -9.78 -5.77
CA ASN A 999 26.48 -9.93 -5.70
C ASN A 999 26.05 -9.95 -4.24
N GLY A 1000 25.17 -9.03 -3.85
CA GLY A 1000 24.78 -8.85 -2.45
C GLY A 1000 23.34 -8.39 -2.27
N THR A 1001 22.76 -8.75 -1.14
CA THR A 1001 21.49 -8.24 -0.64
C THR A 1001 21.71 -7.71 0.77
N PHE A 1002 21.30 -6.47 0.99
CA PHE A 1002 21.48 -5.76 2.25
C PHE A 1002 20.13 -5.26 2.73
N VAL A 1003 19.78 -5.57 3.98
CA VAL A 1003 18.55 -5.09 4.60
C VAL A 1003 18.92 -4.33 5.87
N THR A 1004 18.44 -3.10 6.02
CA THR A 1004 18.64 -2.30 7.23
C THR A 1004 17.29 -1.83 7.74
N ASN A 1005 16.93 -2.18 8.97
CA ASN A 1005 15.76 -1.64 9.65
C ASN A 1005 16.19 -0.94 10.94
N THR A 1006 15.64 0.25 11.18
CA THR A 1006 15.96 1.07 12.33
C THR A 1006 14.71 1.62 13.00
N THR A 1007 14.69 1.69 14.33
CA THR A 1007 13.64 2.38 15.10
C THR A 1007 14.22 3.33 16.14
N ARG A 1008 13.51 4.43 16.41
CA ARG A 1008 13.85 5.42 17.44
C ARG A 1008 12.58 5.94 18.10
N PHE A 1009 12.62 6.06 19.42
CA PHE A 1009 11.54 6.68 20.20
C PHE A 1009 12.12 7.68 21.20
N ILE A 1010 11.60 8.91 21.18
CA ILE A 1010 11.97 9.98 22.10
C ILE A 1010 10.69 10.61 22.63
N SER A 1011 10.53 10.71 23.94
CA SER A 1011 9.40 11.36 24.60
C SER A 1011 9.88 12.26 25.72
N SER A 1012 9.42 13.50 25.75
CA SER A 1012 9.72 14.45 26.82
C SER A 1012 8.44 15.11 27.31
N THR A 1013 8.31 15.30 28.62
CA THR A 1013 7.18 15.99 29.24
C THR A 1013 7.72 16.97 30.28
N GLY A 1014 7.26 18.21 30.23
CA GLY A 1014 7.64 19.25 31.17
C GLY A 1014 6.55 20.30 31.28
N TRP A 1015 6.61 21.14 32.31
CA TRP A 1015 5.71 22.29 32.44
C TRP A 1015 6.48 23.60 32.50
N VAL A 1016 5.84 24.67 32.05
CA VAL A 1016 6.31 26.05 32.17
C VAL A 1016 5.18 26.91 32.71
N LYS A 1017 5.47 27.68 33.75
CA LYS A 1017 4.59 28.63 34.40
C LYS A 1017 4.96 30.04 33.93
N SER A 1018 3.99 30.70 33.32
CA SER A 1018 4.05 32.08 32.86
C SER A 1018 2.90 32.90 33.48
N SER A 1019 2.84 34.18 33.15
CA SER A 1019 1.73 35.08 33.46
C SER A 1019 0.40 34.63 32.85
N TYR A 1020 0.48 33.80 31.81
CA TYR A 1020 -0.66 33.19 31.17
C TYR A 1020 -1.09 31.89 31.89
N GLY A 1021 -0.21 31.32 32.73
CA GLY A 1021 -0.49 30.17 33.59
C GLY A 1021 0.46 29.00 33.34
N ILE A 1022 0.11 27.80 33.80
CA ILE A 1022 0.97 26.61 33.70
C ILE A 1022 0.64 25.84 32.43
N VAL A 1023 1.57 25.81 31.48
CA VAL A 1023 1.51 25.01 30.26
C VAL A 1023 2.31 23.73 30.48
N THR A 1024 1.67 22.56 30.38
CA THR A 1024 2.35 21.27 30.39
C THR A 1024 2.48 20.75 28.97
N THR A 1025 3.70 20.60 28.48
CA THR A 1025 3.99 20.13 27.13
C THR A 1025 4.57 18.71 27.16
N LYS A 1026 4.02 17.83 26.34
CA LYS A 1026 4.57 16.51 26.01
C LYS A 1026 4.91 16.47 24.52
N SER A 1027 6.15 16.17 24.19
CA SER A 1027 6.64 16.00 22.83
C SER A 1027 7.04 14.53 22.62
N ILE A 1028 6.66 13.95 21.47
CA ILE A 1028 6.96 12.57 21.11
C ILE A 1028 7.45 12.52 19.66
N GLN A 1029 8.56 11.82 19.44
CA GLN A 1029 9.04 11.38 18.13
C GLN A 1029 9.05 9.85 18.09
N ASP A 1030 8.37 9.27 17.09
CA ASP A 1030 8.33 7.83 16.83
C ASP A 1030 8.72 7.58 15.36
N LEU A 1031 9.93 7.05 15.17
CA LEU A 1031 10.59 6.96 13.88
C LEU A 1031 10.85 5.50 13.51
N SER A 1032 10.52 5.10 12.28
CA SER A 1032 10.87 3.78 11.73
C SER A 1032 11.38 3.85 10.29
N TYR A 1033 12.46 3.12 10.02
CA TYR A 1033 13.21 3.14 8.78
C TYR A 1033 13.36 1.70 8.30
N SER A 1034 13.17 1.49 7.00
CA SER A 1034 13.44 0.21 6.36
C SER A 1034 14.09 0.46 5.00
N ASN A 1035 15.15 -0.29 4.71
CA ASN A 1035 15.82 -0.28 3.44
C ASN A 1035 16.18 -1.70 3.03
N SER A 1036 15.93 -2.01 1.76
CA SER A 1036 16.43 -3.19 1.07
C SER A 1036 17.23 -2.72 -0.13
N MET A 1037 18.49 -3.15 -0.20
CA MET A 1037 19.39 -2.89 -1.31
C MET A 1037 19.84 -4.22 -1.93
N VAL A 1038 19.82 -4.31 -3.24
CA VAL A 1038 20.32 -5.46 -4.01
C VAL A 1038 21.37 -4.96 -4.98
N ILE A 1039 22.52 -5.63 -4.99
CA ILE A 1039 23.63 -5.42 -5.93
C ILE A 1039 23.85 -6.70 -6.74
N ASN A 1040 23.96 -6.56 -8.05
CA ASN A 1040 24.34 -7.66 -8.95
C ASN A 1040 25.19 -7.11 -10.11
N GLY A 1041 26.52 -7.19 -9.96
CA GLY A 1041 27.43 -6.48 -10.86
C GLY A 1041 27.25 -4.97 -10.72
N ASN A 1042 26.88 -4.29 -11.82
CA ASN A 1042 26.63 -2.84 -11.85
C ASN A 1042 25.17 -2.46 -11.55
N LEU A 1043 24.28 -3.46 -11.47
CA LEU A 1043 22.89 -3.24 -11.10
C LEU A 1043 22.79 -2.93 -9.60
N GLN A 1044 22.13 -1.82 -9.27
CA GLN A 1044 21.72 -1.48 -7.92
C GLN A 1044 20.21 -1.23 -7.86
N ILE A 1045 19.54 -1.91 -6.93
CA ILE A 1045 18.12 -1.71 -6.62
C ILE A 1045 17.99 -1.32 -5.16
N ILE A 1046 17.28 -0.23 -4.88
CA ILE A 1046 17.04 0.29 -3.54
C ILE A 1046 15.54 0.45 -3.34
N ASN A 1047 15.04 -0.04 -2.21
CA ASN A 1047 13.69 0.21 -1.74
C ASN A 1047 13.74 0.67 -0.29
N GLN A 1048 13.48 1.95 -0.07
CA GLN A 1048 13.59 2.64 1.21
C GLN A 1048 12.25 3.25 1.63
N THR A 1049 11.91 3.11 2.91
CA THR A 1049 10.74 3.75 3.52
C THR A 1049 11.13 4.35 4.87
N ILE A 1050 10.75 5.61 5.08
CA ILE A 1050 10.94 6.32 6.35
C ILE A 1050 9.56 6.75 6.86
N HIS A 1051 9.24 6.40 8.09
CA HIS A 1051 8.13 6.94 8.85
C HIS A 1051 8.68 7.92 9.89
N PHE A 1052 8.22 9.17 9.82
CA PHE A 1052 8.56 10.22 10.77
C PHE A 1052 7.26 10.71 11.40
N ASN A 1053 6.92 10.16 12.57
CA ASN A 1053 5.73 10.56 13.31
C ASN A 1053 6.13 11.45 14.47
N ASP A 1054 5.54 12.64 14.53
CA ASP A 1054 5.75 13.60 15.61
C ASP A 1054 4.41 14.01 16.24
N SER A 1055 4.38 14.17 17.56
CA SER A 1055 3.21 14.69 18.26
C SER A 1055 3.58 15.56 19.45
N VAL A 1056 2.80 16.61 19.64
CA VAL A 1056 2.96 17.58 20.73
C VAL A 1056 1.61 17.77 21.40
N TYR A 1057 1.55 17.49 22.70
CA TYR A 1057 0.39 17.74 23.54
C TYR A 1057 0.73 18.88 24.48
N ALA A 1058 -0.03 19.97 24.44
CA ALA A 1058 0.11 21.10 25.33
C ALA A 1058 -1.18 21.26 26.15
N ASP A 1059 -1.12 20.93 27.42
CA ASP A 1059 -2.19 21.22 28.38
C ASP A 1059 -2.02 22.64 28.90
N ILE A 1060 -2.97 23.51 28.56
CA ILE A 1060 -2.93 24.93 28.85
C ILE A 1060 -4.13 25.24 29.75
N PRO A 1061 -4.02 26.16 30.74
CA PRO A 1061 -5.12 26.47 31.63
C PRO A 1061 -6.35 26.91 30.84
N ALA A 1062 -7.48 26.26 31.15
CA ALA A 1062 -8.74 26.28 30.43
C ALA A 1062 -9.11 27.62 29.76
N PRO A 1063 -9.65 27.56 28.52
CA PRO A 1063 -10.43 26.41 28.03
C PRO A 1063 -9.75 25.43 27.06
N ASN A 1064 -8.45 25.54 26.72
CA ASN A 1064 -7.94 24.84 25.54
C ASN A 1064 -6.66 24.01 25.78
N ALA A 1065 -6.78 22.70 25.98
CA ALA A 1065 -5.68 21.79 25.67
C ALA A 1065 -5.52 21.72 24.14
N VAL A 1066 -4.28 21.82 23.64
CA VAL A 1066 -3.96 21.77 22.21
C VAL A 1066 -3.06 20.57 21.94
N SER A 1067 -3.42 19.74 20.97
CA SER A 1067 -2.62 18.57 20.58
C SER A 1067 -2.37 18.60 19.08
N LYS A 1068 -1.10 18.64 18.66
CA LYS A 1068 -0.70 18.56 17.25
C LYS A 1068 -0.08 17.21 16.98
N LYS A 1069 -0.39 16.62 15.83
CA LYS A 1069 0.22 15.37 15.37
C LYS A 1069 0.54 15.46 13.89
N SER A 1070 1.73 15.07 13.50
CA SER A 1070 2.12 14.90 12.10
C SER A 1070 2.53 13.45 11.84
N LEU A 1071 1.98 12.88 10.77
CA LEU A 1071 2.33 11.56 10.28
C LEU A 1071 2.96 11.73 8.90
N LYS A 1072 4.28 11.53 8.79
CA LYS A 1072 5.02 11.65 7.54
C LYS A 1072 5.51 10.28 7.07
N ARG A 1073 5.42 10.03 5.77
CA ARG A 1073 5.99 8.85 5.12
C ARG A 1073 6.77 9.27 3.89
N PHE A 1074 8.05 8.92 3.87
CA PHE A 1074 8.95 9.14 2.75
C PHE A 1074 9.23 7.81 2.07
N LEU A 1075 9.05 7.77 0.75
CA LEU A 1075 9.27 6.58 -0.07
C LEU A 1075 10.37 6.90 -1.09
N PHE A 1076 11.36 6.02 -1.18
CA PHE A 1076 12.40 6.12 -2.19
C PHE A 1076 12.63 4.75 -2.82
N TYR A 1077 12.53 4.70 -4.14
CA TYR A 1077 12.90 3.53 -4.93
C TYR A 1077 13.87 3.96 -6.03
N LEU A 1078 14.94 3.20 -6.18
CA LEU A 1078 15.91 3.34 -7.26
C LEU A 1078 16.12 1.99 -7.91
N TYR A 1079 16.10 1.97 -9.24
CA TYR A 1079 16.75 0.97 -10.06
C TYR A 1079 17.77 1.70 -10.91
N SER A 1080 19.03 1.32 -10.82
CA SER A 1080 20.11 1.84 -11.65
C SER A 1080 20.96 0.70 -12.18
N ASP A 1081 21.34 0.77 -13.45
CA ASP A 1081 22.20 -0.23 -14.08
C ASP A 1081 23.09 0.46 -15.12
N ASP A 1082 24.38 0.16 -15.06
CA ASP A 1082 25.42 0.79 -15.88
C ASP A 1082 26.16 -0.25 -16.71
N ILE A 1083 26.23 -0.02 -18.02
CA ILE A 1083 26.86 -0.92 -18.98
C ILE A 1083 28.06 -0.20 -19.60
N ASP A 1084 29.25 -0.71 -19.35
CA ASP A 1084 30.48 -0.22 -20.00
C ASP A 1084 30.44 -0.54 -21.51
N GLN A 1085 30.60 0.49 -22.33
CA GLN A 1085 30.67 0.40 -23.80
C GLN A 1085 32.11 0.48 -24.32
N GLY A 1086 33.11 0.63 -23.45
CA GLY A 1086 34.51 0.80 -23.76
C GLY A 1086 34.89 2.26 -24.07
N ASN A 1087 36.20 2.55 -24.12
CA ASN A 1087 36.75 3.89 -24.40
C ASN A 1087 36.20 4.99 -23.47
N GLY A 1088 36.02 4.69 -22.18
CA GLY A 1088 35.50 5.64 -21.19
C GLY A 1088 34.02 6.01 -21.37
N THR A 1089 33.26 5.17 -22.10
CA THR A 1089 31.83 5.40 -22.40
C THR A 1089 30.96 4.39 -21.65
N THR A 1090 29.95 4.87 -20.93
CA THR A 1090 29.01 4.05 -20.15
C THR A 1090 27.57 4.34 -20.58
N PHE A 1091 26.74 3.31 -20.72
CA PHE A 1091 25.30 3.43 -20.91
C PHE A 1091 24.59 3.18 -19.58
N SER A 1092 23.88 4.19 -19.07
CA SER A 1092 23.22 4.17 -17.78
C SER A 1092 21.71 4.13 -17.95
N VAL A 1093 21.03 3.30 -17.17
CA VAL A 1093 19.57 3.20 -17.05
C VAL A 1093 19.17 3.56 -15.63
N SER A 1094 18.14 4.40 -15.47
CA SER A 1094 17.64 4.77 -14.15
C SER A 1094 16.11 4.79 -14.11
N ASN A 1095 15.53 4.23 -13.05
CA ASN A 1095 14.11 4.32 -12.74
C ASN A 1095 13.94 4.68 -11.26
N VAL A 1096 13.35 5.84 -11.00
CA VAL A 1096 13.27 6.46 -9.68
C VAL A 1096 11.81 6.63 -9.28
N THR A 1097 11.47 6.36 -8.03
CA THR A 1097 10.21 6.80 -7.43
C THR A 1097 10.48 7.55 -6.13
N LEU A 1098 9.99 8.78 -6.05
CA LEU A 1098 10.06 9.67 -4.90
C LEU A 1098 8.65 9.92 -4.37
N GLY A 1099 8.38 9.53 -3.13
CA GLY A 1099 7.09 9.72 -2.47
C GLY A 1099 7.21 10.55 -1.20
N PHE A 1100 6.29 11.49 -1.01
CA PHE A 1100 6.19 12.32 0.18
C PHE A 1100 4.72 12.42 0.58
N ASP A 1101 4.36 11.75 1.69
CA ASP A 1101 3.02 11.77 2.26
C ASP A 1101 3.06 12.43 3.64
N GLU A 1102 2.15 13.37 3.89
CA GLU A 1102 2.01 14.01 5.20
C GLU A 1102 0.54 14.15 5.59
N LYS A 1103 0.22 13.83 6.84
CA LYS A 1103 -1.07 14.13 7.45
C LYS A 1103 -0.85 14.88 8.75
N LYS A 1104 -1.40 16.09 8.84
CA LYS A 1104 -1.37 16.89 10.07
C LYS A 1104 -2.74 16.86 10.73
N PHE A 1105 -2.73 16.90 12.06
CA PHE A 1105 -3.91 16.95 12.90
C PHE A 1105 -3.73 18.11 13.89
N ASN A 1106 -4.76 18.95 14.01
CA ASN A 1106 -4.81 20.05 14.99
C ASN A 1106 -5.33 19.58 16.37
N ASP A 1107 -5.84 18.36 16.42
CA ASP A 1107 -6.12 17.58 17.62
C ASP A 1107 -5.59 16.17 17.36
N ALA A 1108 -4.63 15.70 18.16
CA ALA A 1108 -3.98 14.41 18.01
C ALA A 1108 -4.97 13.22 18.09
N ASP A 1109 -6.14 13.42 18.70
CA ASP A 1109 -7.20 12.43 18.84
C ASP A 1109 -8.29 12.57 17.75
N ALA A 1110 -8.17 13.55 16.84
CA ALA A 1110 -9.13 13.76 15.77
C ALA A 1110 -9.15 12.59 14.77
N GLY A 1111 -10.36 12.10 14.46
CA GLY A 1111 -10.59 11.06 13.44
C GLY A 1111 -10.37 11.51 11.99
N SER A 1112 -9.97 12.77 11.74
CA SER A 1112 -9.70 13.28 10.39
C SER A 1112 -8.58 14.32 10.42
N PRO A 1113 -7.67 14.32 9.41
CA PRO A 1113 -6.56 15.27 9.36
C PRO A 1113 -7.07 16.70 9.10
N SER A 1114 -6.40 17.69 9.69
CA SER A 1114 -6.59 19.11 9.39
C SER A 1114 -6.01 19.50 8.04
N SER A 1115 -4.92 18.84 7.64
CA SER A 1115 -4.37 18.90 6.28
C SER A 1115 -3.77 17.56 5.86
N SER A 1116 -3.84 17.27 4.57
CA SER A 1116 -3.20 16.11 3.96
C SER A 1116 -2.42 16.52 2.71
N LEU A 1117 -1.24 15.93 2.55
CA LEU A 1117 -0.38 16.08 1.39
C LEU A 1117 -0.01 14.68 0.90
N TRP A 1118 -0.13 14.46 -0.40
CA TRP A 1118 0.28 13.25 -1.07
C TRP A 1118 1.03 13.61 -2.34
N ASN A 1119 2.26 13.13 -2.48
CA ASN A 1119 3.08 13.31 -3.66
C ASN A 1119 3.68 11.98 -4.11
N LEU A 1120 3.62 11.73 -5.42
CA LEU A 1120 4.33 10.63 -6.06
C LEU A 1120 4.97 11.12 -7.36
N GLN A 1121 6.29 11.14 -7.39
CA GLN A 1121 7.11 11.48 -8.55
C GLN A 1121 7.82 10.23 -9.06
N LYS A 1122 7.74 9.97 -10.36
CA LYS A 1122 8.35 8.81 -11.03
C LYS A 1122 9.18 9.28 -12.20
N GLY A 1123 10.45 8.91 -12.20
CA GLY A 1123 11.40 9.22 -13.26
C GLY A 1123 11.86 7.95 -13.96
N LYS A 1124 11.99 7.98 -15.29
CA LYS A 1124 12.67 6.94 -16.07
C LYS A 1124 13.55 7.59 -17.11
N GLY A 1125 14.81 7.19 -17.16
CA GLY A 1125 15.78 7.77 -18.08
C GLY A 1125 16.87 6.80 -18.47
N VAL A 1126 17.45 7.08 -19.64
CA VAL A 1126 18.67 6.43 -20.13
C VAL A 1126 19.62 7.51 -20.60
N MET A 1127 20.92 7.31 -20.37
CA MET A 1127 21.96 8.23 -20.83
C MET A 1127 23.22 7.50 -21.23
N VAL A 1128 23.93 8.08 -22.18
CA VAL A 1128 25.31 7.71 -22.53
C VAL A 1128 26.21 8.77 -21.92
N VAL A 1129 27.13 8.33 -21.08
CA VAL A 1129 28.13 9.15 -20.41
C VAL A 1129 29.49 8.81 -21.00
N LYS A 1130 30.26 9.82 -21.37
CA LYS A 1130 31.64 9.66 -21.83
C LYS A 1130 32.55 10.60 -21.05
N ASP A 1131 33.61 10.06 -20.45
CA ASP A 1131 34.57 10.85 -19.66
C ASP A 1131 33.85 11.76 -18.62
N ASN A 1132 32.84 11.20 -17.92
CA ASN A 1132 31.95 11.87 -16.95
C ASN A 1132 31.01 12.97 -17.53
N LEU A 1133 30.86 13.04 -18.85
CA LEU A 1133 29.94 13.97 -19.51
C LEU A 1133 28.80 13.23 -20.20
N VAL A 1134 27.56 13.66 -19.92
CA VAL A 1134 26.39 13.19 -20.66
C VAL A 1134 26.51 13.65 -22.12
N VAL A 1135 26.66 12.69 -23.04
CA VAL A 1135 26.79 12.94 -24.48
C VAL A 1135 25.45 12.77 -25.22
N SER A 1136 24.60 11.86 -24.74
CA SER A 1136 23.23 11.69 -25.23
C SER A 1136 22.36 11.05 -24.17
N GLY A 1137 21.04 11.18 -24.28
CA GLY A 1137 20.12 10.53 -23.36
C GLY A 1137 18.71 11.07 -23.50
N VAL A 1138 17.76 10.34 -22.91
CA VAL A 1138 16.35 10.71 -22.84
C VAL A 1138 15.79 10.32 -21.49
N ALA A 1139 14.93 11.17 -20.96
CA ALA A 1139 14.30 10.96 -19.67
C ALA A 1139 12.87 11.46 -19.68
N SER A 1140 12.06 10.88 -18.80
CA SER A 1140 10.67 11.25 -18.57
C SER A 1140 10.41 11.27 -17.08
N THR A 1141 9.62 12.26 -16.65
CA THR A 1141 9.20 12.41 -15.27
C THR A 1141 7.70 12.63 -15.21
N GLN A 1142 7.04 11.93 -14.32
CA GLN A 1142 5.62 12.10 -14.01
C GLN A 1142 5.49 12.42 -12.53
N GLN A 1143 4.68 13.42 -12.20
CA GLN A 1143 4.40 13.78 -10.82
C GLN A 1143 2.91 13.98 -10.61
N SER A 1144 2.38 13.33 -9.59
CA SER A 1144 1.04 13.57 -9.09
C SER A 1144 1.14 14.12 -7.68
N TYR A 1145 0.72 15.36 -7.50
CA TYR A 1145 0.74 16.09 -6.25
C TYR A 1145 -0.68 16.44 -5.83
N ASN A 1146 -1.05 16.15 -4.59
CA ASN A 1146 -2.34 16.49 -4.01
C ASN A 1146 -2.11 17.10 -2.62
N TYR A 1147 -2.77 18.21 -2.34
CA TYR A 1147 -2.81 18.85 -1.05
C TYR A 1147 -4.24 19.30 -0.76
N GLU A 1148 -4.71 19.01 0.45
CA GLU A 1148 -6.02 19.45 0.94
C GLU A 1148 -5.88 19.90 2.39
N ASP A 1149 -6.44 21.06 2.69
CA ASP A 1149 -6.74 21.49 4.05
C ASP A 1149 -8.18 22.01 4.15
N GLY A 1150 -8.57 22.47 5.34
CA GLY A 1150 -9.94 22.93 5.60
C GLY A 1150 -10.48 23.98 4.62
N ASN A 1151 -9.60 24.77 3.98
CA ASN A 1151 -9.93 25.96 3.18
C ASN A 1151 -9.33 25.94 1.76
N PHE A 1152 -8.34 25.10 1.48
CA PHE A 1152 -7.59 25.09 0.23
C PHE A 1152 -7.34 23.65 -0.25
N CYS A 1153 -7.68 23.39 -1.51
CA CYS A 1153 -7.35 22.14 -2.19
C CYS A 1153 -6.56 22.44 -3.45
N TYR A 1154 -5.48 21.72 -3.63
CA TYR A 1154 -4.59 21.82 -4.77
C TYR A 1154 -4.23 20.43 -5.26
N SER A 1155 -4.43 20.16 -6.54
CA SER A 1155 -3.83 19.01 -7.19
C SER A 1155 -3.17 19.42 -8.49
N ARG A 1156 -2.04 18.78 -8.79
CA ARG A 1156 -1.32 18.93 -10.04
C ARG A 1156 -0.85 17.57 -10.51
N ASN A 1157 -1.30 17.17 -11.68
CA ASN A 1157 -0.84 15.96 -12.34
C ASN A 1157 -0.12 16.36 -13.63
N ILE A 1158 1.18 16.11 -13.68
CA ILE A 1158 2.04 16.64 -14.73
C ILE A 1158 3.01 15.56 -15.20
N SER A 1159 3.34 15.59 -16.49
CA SER A 1159 4.39 14.75 -17.05
C SER A 1159 5.26 15.51 -18.04
N SER A 1160 6.55 15.20 -18.04
CA SER A 1160 7.50 15.63 -19.05
C SER A 1160 8.19 14.44 -19.70
N SER A 1161 8.60 14.63 -20.95
CA SER A 1161 9.53 13.74 -21.64
C SER A 1161 10.47 14.58 -22.50
N ASN A 1162 11.77 14.33 -22.35
CA ASN A 1162 12.84 15.01 -23.10
C ASN A 1162 12.64 16.54 -23.13
N TYR A 1163 12.62 17.16 -21.96
CA TYR A 1163 12.43 18.61 -21.74
C TYR A 1163 11.03 19.17 -22.08
N THR A 1164 10.15 18.38 -22.68
CA THR A 1164 8.82 18.84 -23.11
C THR A 1164 7.77 18.40 -22.12
N ILE A 1165 6.93 19.32 -21.65
CA ILE A 1165 5.74 18.99 -20.88
C ILE A 1165 4.73 18.30 -21.80
N LEU A 1166 4.35 17.07 -21.48
CA LEU A 1166 3.37 16.28 -22.23
C LEU A 1166 1.93 16.66 -21.86
N TYR A 1167 1.68 16.85 -20.56
CA TYR A 1167 0.44 17.36 -20.01
C TYR A 1167 0.71 17.99 -18.64
N ASP A 1168 -0.12 18.95 -18.25
CA ASP A 1168 -0.09 19.62 -16.94
C ASP A 1168 -1.52 19.95 -16.51
N GLU A 1169 -2.10 19.11 -15.66
CA GLU A 1169 -3.46 19.26 -15.16
C GLU A 1169 -3.42 19.83 -13.74
N VAL A 1170 -3.84 21.09 -13.60
CA VAL A 1170 -3.92 21.78 -12.30
C VAL A 1170 -5.38 21.92 -11.86
N ARG A 1171 -5.69 21.59 -10.61
CA ARG A 1171 -7.00 21.80 -9.99
C ARG A 1171 -6.83 22.50 -8.64
N ASN A 1172 -7.52 23.62 -8.48
CA ASN A 1172 -7.51 24.43 -7.26
C ASN A 1172 -8.87 24.41 -6.53
N LYS A 1173 -9.72 23.43 -6.85
CA LYS A 1173 -11.09 23.35 -6.34
C LYS A 1173 -11.21 22.10 -5.49
N CYS A 1174 -11.64 22.29 -4.25
CA CYS A 1174 -12.12 21.18 -3.44
C CYS A 1174 -13.36 20.60 -4.12
N ASP A 1175 -13.35 19.30 -4.41
CA ASP A 1175 -14.60 18.61 -4.67
C ASP A 1175 -15.48 18.81 -3.43
N LYS A 1176 -16.63 19.48 -3.60
CA LYS A 1176 -17.56 19.74 -2.50
C LYS A 1176 -18.12 18.41 -2.00
N ARG A 1177 -17.39 17.75 -1.12
CA ARG A 1177 -17.98 16.87 -0.12
C ARG A 1177 -18.84 17.76 0.76
N ALA A 1178 -20.14 17.47 0.82
CA ALA A 1178 -21.11 18.24 1.59
C ALA A 1178 -20.69 18.34 3.07
N LYS A 1179 -19.97 19.42 3.44
CA LYS A 1179 -19.77 19.82 4.83
C LYS A 1179 -21.11 20.38 5.33
N SER A 1180 -21.93 19.55 5.98
CA SER A 1180 -23.16 19.99 6.63
C SER A 1180 -22.81 20.87 7.84
N HIS A 1181 -22.83 22.20 7.66
CA HIS A 1181 -22.86 23.15 8.76
C HIS A 1181 -24.21 23.05 9.48
N PHE A 1182 -24.27 22.39 10.64
CA PHE A 1182 -25.39 22.57 11.57
C PHE A 1182 -25.14 23.83 12.42
N ARG A 1183 -25.63 24.98 11.93
CA ARG A 1183 -25.86 26.16 12.79
C ARG A 1183 -27.16 25.95 13.55
N TYR A 1184 -27.09 26.00 14.89
CA TYR A 1184 -28.24 26.07 15.77
C TYR A 1184 -28.96 27.42 15.60
N GLY A 1185 -30.27 27.38 15.33
CA GLY A 1185 -31.16 28.55 15.32
C GLY A 1185 -32.60 28.11 15.61
N LEU A 1186 -33.16 28.65 16.69
CA LEU A 1186 -34.46 28.30 17.27
C LEU A 1186 -35.67 28.89 16.51
N SER A 1187 -36.69 28.05 16.33
CA SER A 1187 -38.14 28.32 16.31
C SER A 1187 -38.78 29.31 15.32
N ARG A 1188 -39.70 28.83 14.47
CA ARG A 1188 -41.16 29.09 14.60
C ARG A 1188 -42.00 28.23 13.65
N TRP A 1189 -43.17 27.86 14.18
CA TRP A 1189 -44.21 26.93 13.72
C TRP A 1189 -45.24 27.63 12.81
N TRP A 1190 -45.80 26.96 11.78
CA TRP A 1190 -47.25 26.91 11.37
C TRP A 1190 -47.51 26.21 10.00
N PRO A 1191 -48.77 25.77 9.69
CA PRO A 1191 -49.09 24.35 9.41
C PRO A 1191 -49.57 23.98 7.97
N PHE A 1192 -49.81 22.67 7.78
CA PHE A 1192 -50.42 21.97 6.63
C PHE A 1192 -51.72 22.59 6.06
N PRO A 1193 -52.08 22.24 4.80
CA PRO A 1193 -53.27 21.38 4.64
C PRO A 1193 -53.16 20.30 3.52
N ALA A 1194 -54.19 19.46 3.48
CA ALA A 1194 -54.26 18.11 2.95
C ALA A 1194 -55.04 17.95 1.61
N ARG A 1195 -54.81 16.78 0.98
CA ARG A 1195 -55.73 15.87 0.22
C ARG A 1195 -56.72 16.40 -0.84
N ARG A 1196 -56.71 15.73 -2.01
CA ARG A 1196 -57.81 15.03 -2.75
C ARG A 1196 -57.32 14.79 -4.19
N ALA A 1197 -57.80 13.87 -5.03
CA ALA A 1197 -58.56 12.61 -5.00
C ALA A 1197 -58.50 12.07 -6.46
N PHE A 1198 -58.63 10.76 -6.63
CA PHE A 1198 -58.68 10.04 -7.92
C PHE A 1198 -59.82 10.50 -8.85
N LEU A 1199 -59.64 10.34 -10.17
CA LEU A 1199 -60.61 9.71 -11.09
C LEU A 1199 -59.98 9.42 -12.47
N ALA A 1200 -60.31 8.25 -13.01
CA ALA A 1200 -59.86 7.69 -14.28
C ALA A 1200 -60.80 8.05 -15.44
N SER A 1201 -60.30 7.96 -16.67
CA SER A 1201 -61.12 7.72 -17.88
C SER A 1201 -60.41 6.71 -18.79
N HIS A 1202 -61.23 5.90 -19.45
CA HIS A 1202 -60.98 4.58 -20.00
C HIS A 1202 -61.25 4.61 -21.53
N VAL A 1203 -60.83 3.55 -22.24
CA VAL A 1203 -61.28 3.05 -23.58
C VAL A 1203 -60.78 3.86 -24.80
N THR A 1204 -60.23 3.31 -25.89
CA THR A 1204 -60.48 2.03 -26.62
C THR A 1204 -59.24 1.45 -27.32
N ASP A 1205 -59.12 0.13 -27.21
CA ASP A 1205 -58.32 -0.79 -28.05
C ASP A 1205 -59.28 -1.51 -29.02
N PRO A 1206 -58.94 -1.74 -30.30
CA PRO A 1206 -59.62 -2.72 -31.14
C PRO A 1206 -58.69 -3.89 -31.52
N ASN A 1207 -59.00 -5.04 -30.90
CA ASN A 1207 -58.65 -6.43 -31.28
C ASN A 1207 -57.21 -6.89 -30.92
N GLY A 1208 -56.96 -7.67 -29.86
CA GLY A 1208 -57.68 -8.89 -29.40
C GLY A 1208 -57.44 -10.02 -30.42
N ASN A 1209 -56.85 -11.18 -30.16
CA ASN A 1209 -56.60 -12.02 -28.99
C ASN A 1209 -55.30 -12.82 -29.31
N GLN A 1210 -54.59 -13.49 -28.40
CA GLN A 1210 -54.96 -14.17 -27.16
C GLN A 1210 -53.73 -14.28 -26.24
#